data_AF-A0A372QZD4-F1
#
_entry.id   AF-A0A372QZD4-F1
#
_cell.length_a   1.000
_cell.length_b   1.000
_cell.length_c   1.000
_cell.angle_alpha   90.00
_cell.angle_beta   90.00
_cell.angle_gamma   90.00
#
_symmetry.space_group_name_H-M   'P 1'
#
loop_
_entity.id
_entity.type
_entity.pdbx_description
1 polymer ?
#
loop_
_entity_poly.entity_id
_entity_poly.type
_entity_poly.pdbx_seq_one_letter_code
_entity_poly.pdbx_strand_id
1 'polypeptide(L)'
;MSTNKKDMIFTEIIADSSRKKKMKKLNLESKLFDIRKELKKSINDMNILLFARKLDDDFAEIDREDEDDMRLNEIIFEDSENKFLYLLKNSSPSWNYLNEKRKLDHGRIMSFDGNKEANNRAFKLKDCEFNLIGSEGYKCDQLEFNSEDDWMKKKNLFFGIDINVQNFIGFGLSIGKSKNENFKDEINSTYKYTEIGKATLKFSKENLELTDNFKNDVKHAIESKEPRQFSEIIEKYGHFIPTEIILGGRVYFKCVKSSSERSTSESKEGSVNVNIGSSNAKMGGNSDKSNKKSNFHSSDRVRLLGGKHPVGENFDEKAWIESLEDYQTWDCIEFKNPVSIFKLLSDDFYKDVFKSIGKRILHTTNIEEQYYYLNDPRRYRTIELSNIPRNISDIILNKEADCDIFAAVVDTDENSKEVFFNCQILKKQNTKPSIIIHGIQKKFQQCTCKLNVRIMIVGYDVDFNCILSNVNVKLISTTYNSNQPSMVLPFEDELITTNTPFLGIPVLENLNYLNSSIAIGYNFHKLYDKHNELNIEIFPYCLKTKRYVNLPKFTFCTIIIRDCPDKAYKLIKLDHSQKELDISKHFHDLNPKYISLYLSDVASYLPVFMNQKSKKVYLEHICKNCEKCTSKSLQTKKSKIECIECIFFNP
;
A
#
# COMPACT_ATOMS: atom_id res chain seq x y z
N MET A 1 -9.13 59.45 2.65
CA MET A 1 -8.21 58.82 3.62
C MET A 1 -8.96 58.64 4.93
N SER A 2 -9.60 57.49 5.14
CA SER A 2 -10.18 57.16 6.45
C SER A 2 -9.04 56.74 7.36
N THR A 3 -8.71 57.57 8.34
CA THR A 3 -7.77 57.22 9.40
C THR A 3 -8.33 55.99 10.13
N ASN A 4 -7.65 54.84 10.02
CA ASN A 4 -7.89 53.66 10.85
C ASN A 4 -7.61 54.02 12.33
N LYS A 5 -8.56 54.70 12.96
CA LYS A 5 -8.49 55.11 14.36
C LYS A 5 -8.65 53.85 15.20
N LYS A 6 -7.55 53.38 15.78
CA LYS A 6 -7.55 52.25 16.71
C LYS A 6 -7.74 52.79 18.13
N ASP A 7 -8.75 52.29 18.81
CA ASP A 7 -9.05 52.63 20.20
C ASP A 7 -8.37 51.62 21.15
N MET A 8 -8.09 52.05 22.37
CA MET A 8 -7.58 51.20 23.43
C MET A 8 -8.75 50.42 24.04
N ILE A 9 -8.68 49.09 23.96
CA ILE A 9 -9.74 48.20 24.43
C ILE A 9 -9.15 47.18 25.41
N PHE A 10 -9.85 46.99 26.53
CA PHE A 10 -9.56 45.95 27.51
C PHE A 10 -10.30 44.68 27.12
N THR A 11 -9.56 43.67 26.71
CA THR A 11 -10.08 42.33 26.47
C THR A 11 -10.11 41.55 27.79
N GLU A 12 -11.28 41.07 28.17
CA GLU A 12 -11.51 40.31 29.39
C GLU A 12 -12.05 38.93 29.05
N ILE A 13 -11.33 37.89 29.51
CA ILE A 13 -11.79 36.50 29.37
C ILE A 13 -12.54 36.14 30.64
N ILE A 14 -13.80 35.76 30.48
CA ILE A 14 -14.66 35.31 31.55
C ILE A 14 -14.49 33.79 31.66
N ALA A 15 -13.75 33.36 32.69
CA ALA A 15 -13.56 31.96 33.06
C ALA A 15 -13.70 31.83 34.57
N ASP A 16 -14.22 30.69 35.04
CA ASP A 16 -14.84 30.38 36.36
C ASP A 16 -14.15 30.89 37.66
N SER A 17 -12.98 31.53 37.61
CA SER A 17 -12.38 32.17 38.79
C SER A 17 -11.27 33.19 38.52
N SER A 18 -10.88 33.51 37.28
CA SER A 18 -9.80 34.48 37.01
C SER A 18 -10.12 35.46 35.88
N ARG A 19 -10.38 36.72 36.24
CA ARG A 19 -10.58 37.84 35.29
C ARG A 19 -9.23 38.40 34.84
N LYS A 20 -8.61 37.78 33.84
CA LYS A 20 -7.38 38.32 33.23
C LYS A 20 -7.75 39.38 32.19
N LYS A 21 -7.34 40.62 32.43
CA LYS A 21 -7.52 41.74 31.49
C LYS A 21 -6.25 41.94 30.68
N LYS A 22 -6.38 42.01 29.36
CA LYS A 22 -5.29 42.39 28.44
C LYS A 22 -5.71 43.63 27.67
N MET A 23 -4.81 44.58 27.52
CA MET A 23 -5.09 45.84 26.82
C MET A 23 -4.54 45.78 25.40
N LYS A 24 -5.34 46.18 24.40
CA LYS A 24 -4.94 46.15 23.00
C LYS A 24 -5.56 47.27 22.17
N LYS A 25 -4.83 47.74 21.16
CA LYS A 25 -5.32 48.70 20.16
C LYS A 25 -6.08 47.97 19.06
N LEU A 26 -7.39 48.17 18.97
CA LEU A 26 -8.26 47.54 17.97
C LEU A 26 -9.07 48.60 17.22
N ASN A 27 -9.47 48.32 15.98
CA ASN A 27 -10.32 49.20 15.20
C ASN A 27 -11.79 48.86 15.45
N LEU A 28 -12.58 49.83 15.92
CA LEU A 28 -14.00 49.63 16.25
C LEU A 28 -14.89 49.35 15.03
N GLU A 29 -14.49 49.84 13.86
CA GLU A 29 -15.25 49.64 12.61
C GLU A 29 -14.89 48.33 11.90
N SER A 30 -13.91 47.57 12.42
CA SER A 30 -13.55 46.28 11.86
C SER A 30 -14.57 45.20 12.23
N LYS A 31 -14.83 44.30 11.28
CA LYS A 31 -15.61 43.09 11.48
C LYS A 31 -14.99 42.20 12.56
N LEU A 32 -15.81 41.48 13.33
CA LEU A 32 -15.34 40.61 14.40
C LEU A 32 -14.38 39.53 13.89
N PHE A 33 -14.60 39.00 12.68
CA PHE A 33 -13.69 38.06 12.03
C PHE A 33 -12.25 38.59 11.90
N ASP A 34 -12.08 39.86 11.51
CA ASP A 34 -10.76 40.48 11.39
C ASP A 34 -10.16 40.80 12.75
N ILE A 35 -10.98 41.20 13.72
CA ILE A 35 -10.55 41.39 15.11
C ILE A 35 -10.05 40.08 15.70
N ARG A 36 -10.71 38.96 15.44
CA ARG A 36 -10.26 37.63 15.87
C ARG A 36 -8.89 37.30 15.30
N LYS A 37 -8.63 37.56 14.01
CA LYS A 37 -7.28 37.40 13.41
C LYS A 37 -6.23 38.24 14.11
N GLU A 38 -6.54 39.48 14.48
CA GLU A 38 -5.62 40.30 15.28
C GLU A 38 -5.40 39.70 16.67
N LEU A 39 -6.46 39.29 17.37
CA LEU A 39 -6.41 38.72 18.73
C LEU A 39 -5.65 37.38 18.80
N LYS A 40 -5.74 36.52 17.78
CA LYS A 40 -4.96 35.28 17.67
C LYS A 40 -3.44 35.50 17.83
N LYS A 41 -2.93 36.69 17.48
CA LYS A 41 -1.49 37.03 17.62
C LYS A 41 -1.04 37.25 19.07
N SER A 42 -1.98 37.49 20.01
CA SER A 42 -1.67 37.93 21.39
C SER A 42 -2.39 37.16 22.49
N ILE A 43 -3.48 36.47 22.14
CA ILE A 43 -4.27 35.63 23.03
C ILE A 43 -4.08 34.19 22.57
N ASN A 44 -3.40 33.39 23.39
CA ASN A 44 -3.31 31.95 23.20
C ASN A 44 -4.73 31.37 23.33
N ASP A 45 -5.03 30.34 22.54
CA ASP A 45 -6.31 29.66 22.53
C ASP A 45 -7.51 30.58 22.19
N MET A 46 -7.31 31.65 21.42
CA MET A 46 -8.45 32.46 20.90
C MET A 46 -9.48 31.60 20.14
N ASN A 47 -9.07 30.44 19.61
CA ASN A 47 -9.94 29.48 18.94
C ASN A 47 -10.89 28.70 19.86
N ILE A 48 -10.80 28.83 21.19
CA ILE A 48 -11.82 28.30 22.12
C ILE A 48 -12.67 29.41 22.72
N LEU A 49 -12.50 30.66 22.29
CA LEU A 49 -13.21 31.81 22.83
C LEU A 49 -14.28 32.32 21.87
N LEU A 50 -15.45 32.69 22.38
CA LEU A 50 -16.51 33.39 21.66
C LEU A 50 -16.52 34.86 22.07
N PHE A 51 -16.86 35.73 21.12
CA PHE A 51 -17.18 37.11 21.48
C PHE A 51 -18.48 37.11 22.27
N ALA A 52 -18.55 37.99 23.25
CA ALA A 52 -19.73 38.10 24.10
C ALA A 52 -20.15 39.55 24.21
N ARG A 53 -21.46 39.78 24.08
CA ARG A 53 -22.08 41.06 24.38
C ARG A 53 -22.56 41.04 25.82
N LYS A 54 -22.14 42.05 26.60
CA LYS A 54 -22.62 42.21 27.97
C LYS A 54 -24.07 42.71 27.96
N LEU A 55 -24.92 42.08 28.75
CA LEU A 55 -26.33 42.42 28.96
C LEU A 55 -26.55 42.57 30.47
N ASP A 56 -26.64 43.79 31.00
CA ASP A 56 -26.77 44.04 32.44
C ASP A 56 -25.81 43.18 33.30
N ASP A 57 -26.32 42.13 33.94
CA ASP A 57 -25.59 41.18 34.80
C ASP A 57 -25.12 39.88 34.08
N ASP A 58 -25.47 39.69 32.81
CA ASP A 58 -25.25 38.48 32.03
C ASP A 58 -24.50 38.73 30.70
N PHE A 59 -24.18 37.66 29.97
CA PHE A 59 -23.47 37.73 28.70
C PHE A 59 -24.14 36.91 27.60
N ALA A 60 -24.37 37.52 26.44
CA ALA A 60 -24.83 36.82 25.25
C ALA A 60 -23.63 36.42 24.38
N GLU A 61 -23.49 35.13 24.11
CA GLU A 61 -22.51 34.59 23.17
C GLU A 61 -22.86 34.98 21.74
N ILE A 62 -21.83 35.27 20.94
CA ILE A 62 -21.97 35.56 19.52
C ILE A 62 -21.48 34.33 18.75
N ASP A 63 -22.36 33.80 17.92
CA ASP A 63 -22.04 32.67 17.06
C ASP A 63 -20.96 33.05 16.04
N ARG A 64 -20.14 32.07 15.67
CA ARG A 64 -19.01 32.34 14.76
C ARG A 64 -19.44 32.77 13.37
N GLU A 65 -20.63 32.36 12.95
CA GLU A 65 -21.20 32.68 11.65
C GLU A 65 -21.54 34.18 11.56
N ASP A 66 -21.94 34.79 12.69
CA ASP A 66 -22.27 36.21 12.76
C ASP A 66 -21.03 37.13 12.79
N GLU A 67 -19.84 36.58 13.04
CA GLU A 67 -18.60 37.38 13.12
C GLU A 67 -18.21 38.07 11.81
N ASP A 68 -18.68 37.52 10.68
CA ASP A 68 -18.46 38.11 9.36
C ASP A 68 -19.39 39.30 9.08
N ASP A 69 -20.50 39.43 9.81
CA ASP A 69 -21.49 40.49 9.58
C ASP A 69 -21.49 41.56 10.69
N MET A 70 -21.06 41.20 11.90
CA MET A 70 -20.99 42.13 13.03
C MET A 70 -19.67 42.91 13.11
N ARG A 71 -19.75 44.18 13.52
CA ARG A 71 -18.59 45.03 13.84
C ARG A 71 -18.26 45.01 15.32
N LEU A 72 -17.01 45.36 15.64
CA LEU A 72 -16.56 45.42 17.04
C LEU A 72 -17.35 46.43 17.87
N ASN A 73 -17.66 47.62 17.34
CA ASN A 73 -18.43 48.65 18.05
C ASN A 73 -19.81 48.18 18.54
N GLU A 74 -20.41 47.17 17.90
CA GLU A 74 -21.73 46.65 18.25
C GLU A 74 -21.74 45.86 19.57
N ILE A 75 -20.58 45.38 20.02
CA ILE A 75 -20.46 44.44 21.14
C ILE A 75 -19.61 44.98 22.29
N ILE A 76 -18.95 46.12 22.07
CA ILE A 76 -18.11 46.77 23.08
C ILE A 76 -18.97 47.33 24.19
N PHE A 77 -18.55 47.08 25.44
CA PHE A 77 -19.13 47.68 26.61
C PHE A 77 -18.29 48.88 27.05
N GLU A 78 -18.92 50.05 27.19
CA GLU A 78 -18.26 51.25 27.68
C GLU A 78 -18.64 51.48 29.14
N ASP A 79 -17.64 51.50 30.03
CA ASP A 79 -17.82 51.87 31.43
C ASP A 79 -16.90 53.03 31.79
N SER A 80 -17.54 54.13 32.17
CA SER A 80 -16.94 55.41 32.57
C SER A 80 -16.09 56.05 31.45
N GLU A 81 -14.90 55.50 31.16
CA GLU A 81 -14.01 55.91 30.05
C GLU A 81 -13.29 54.74 29.36
N ASN A 82 -13.53 53.51 29.81
CA ASN A 82 -12.84 52.31 29.32
C ASN A 82 -13.76 51.49 28.42
N LYS A 83 -13.20 51.00 27.31
CA LYS A 83 -13.89 50.08 26.38
C LYS A 83 -13.50 48.65 26.70
N PHE A 84 -14.50 47.80 26.94
CA PHE A 84 -14.32 46.40 27.27
C PHE A 84 -14.83 45.50 26.16
N LEU A 85 -14.04 44.48 25.84
CA LEU A 85 -14.39 43.38 24.96
C LEU A 85 -14.41 42.11 25.79
N TYR A 86 -15.57 41.46 25.85
CA TYR A 86 -15.73 40.23 26.61
C TYR A 86 -15.57 39.01 25.73
N LEU A 87 -14.86 38.02 26.25
CA LEU A 87 -14.66 36.72 25.63
C LEU A 87 -15.12 35.62 26.59
N LEU A 88 -16.00 34.74 26.12
CA LEU A 88 -16.45 33.56 26.86
C LEU A 88 -15.72 32.32 26.36
N LYS A 89 -15.48 31.36 27.25
CA LYS A 89 -14.96 30.05 26.85
C LYS A 89 -16.09 29.28 26.17
N ASN A 90 -15.90 28.95 24.90
CA ASN A 90 -16.83 28.13 24.15
C ASN A 90 -16.92 26.76 24.82
N SER A 91 -18.11 26.43 25.33
CA SER A 91 -18.45 25.13 25.89
C SER A 91 -18.68 24.09 24.79
N SER A 92 -19.03 24.53 23.58
CA SER A 92 -19.28 23.67 22.44
C SER A 92 -17.98 23.31 21.69
N PRO A 93 -17.79 22.04 21.33
CA PRO A 93 -16.62 21.58 20.59
C PRO A 93 -16.59 22.17 19.18
N SER A 94 -15.44 22.76 18.82
CA SER A 94 -15.19 23.28 17.47
C SER A 94 -14.26 22.35 16.70
N TRP A 95 -14.73 21.84 15.56
CA TRP A 95 -13.92 21.00 14.67
C TRP A 95 -12.64 21.71 14.23
N ASN A 96 -12.69 23.03 14.00
CA ASN A 96 -11.54 23.84 13.61
C ASN A 96 -10.46 23.86 14.70
N TYR A 97 -10.87 24.03 15.96
CA TYR A 97 -9.95 23.95 17.09
C TYR A 97 -9.34 22.54 17.23
N LEU A 98 -10.17 21.50 17.10
CA LEU A 98 -9.72 20.11 17.16
C LEU A 98 -8.77 19.78 16.01
N ASN A 99 -9.02 20.29 14.79
CA ASN A 99 -8.13 20.16 13.64
C ASN A 99 -6.77 20.80 13.92
N GLU A 100 -6.72 22.05 14.39
CA GLU A 100 -5.45 22.70 14.72
C GLU A 100 -4.68 21.98 15.84
N LYS A 101 -5.40 21.52 16.88
CA LYS A 101 -4.79 20.87 18.04
C LYS A 101 -4.27 19.47 17.73
N ARG A 102 -5.05 18.68 16.98
CA ARG A 102 -4.80 17.26 16.68
C ARG A 102 -4.28 17.01 15.28
N LYS A 103 -4.03 18.09 14.52
CA LYS A 103 -3.50 18.07 13.15
C LYS A 103 -4.27 17.06 12.27
N LEU A 104 -5.59 17.19 12.23
CA LEU A 104 -6.46 16.20 11.60
C LEU A 104 -6.29 16.18 10.07
N ASP A 105 -5.90 17.32 9.49
CA ASP A 105 -5.60 17.49 8.06
C ASP A 105 -4.13 17.28 7.67
N HIS A 106 -3.27 16.96 8.64
CA HIS A 106 -1.90 16.54 8.35
C HIS A 106 -1.88 15.09 7.88
N GLY A 107 -0.98 14.82 6.92
CA GLY A 107 -0.68 13.45 6.56
C GLY A 107 -0.02 12.69 7.70
N ARG A 108 -0.12 11.37 7.65
CA ARG A 108 0.28 10.45 8.71
C ARG A 108 1.09 9.29 8.14
N ILE A 109 1.95 8.72 8.96
CA ILE A 109 2.77 7.55 8.66
C ILE A 109 2.50 6.50 9.73
N MET A 110 2.19 5.26 9.32
CA MET A 110 2.08 4.15 10.26
C MET A 110 3.46 3.79 10.82
N SER A 111 3.53 3.56 12.12
CA SER A 111 4.77 3.13 12.77
C SER A 111 4.52 2.15 13.91
N PHE A 112 5.58 1.51 14.41
CA PHE A 112 5.51 0.60 15.56
C PHE A 112 5.09 1.32 16.86
N ASP A 113 5.42 2.60 16.98
CA ASP A 113 5.07 3.40 18.16
C ASP A 113 3.64 3.98 18.06
N GLY A 114 2.95 3.70 16.94
CA GLY A 114 1.64 4.25 16.61
C GLY A 114 1.71 5.24 15.45
N ASN A 115 0.59 5.89 15.18
CA ASN A 115 0.45 6.75 14.02
C ASN A 115 1.26 8.04 14.22
N LYS A 116 2.23 8.30 13.32
CA LYS A 116 3.07 9.49 13.36
C LYS A 116 2.52 10.58 12.45
N GLU A 117 2.31 11.76 13.01
CA GLU A 117 1.91 12.95 12.28
C GLU A 117 3.06 13.53 11.46
N ALA A 118 2.77 13.98 10.25
CA ALA A 118 3.70 14.74 9.45
C ALA A 118 3.91 16.14 10.02
N ASN A 119 5.14 16.62 9.96
CA ASN A 119 5.46 17.99 10.39
C ASN A 119 4.86 19.03 9.43
N ASN A 120 4.79 18.69 8.14
CA ASN A 120 4.29 19.58 7.11
C ASN A 120 2.90 19.13 6.66
N ARG A 121 2.01 20.11 6.44
CA ARG A 121 0.68 19.87 5.90
C ARG A 121 0.72 19.79 4.37
N ALA A 122 0.17 18.71 3.80
CA ALA A 122 -0.05 18.59 2.36
C ALA A 122 -1.27 19.42 1.92
N PHE A 123 -2.31 19.36 2.75
CA PHE A 123 -3.60 20.00 2.52
C PHE A 123 -4.02 20.81 3.75
N LYS A 124 -4.97 21.72 3.56
CA LYS A 124 -5.65 22.44 4.64
C LYS A 124 -7.14 22.10 4.58
N LEU A 125 -7.70 21.63 5.69
CA LEU A 125 -9.13 21.37 5.78
C LEU A 125 -9.91 22.68 5.83
N LYS A 126 -10.87 22.83 4.92
CA LYS A 126 -11.75 24.02 4.83
C LYS A 126 -13.07 23.81 5.52
N ASP A 127 -13.59 22.58 5.49
CA ASP A 127 -14.89 22.21 6.02
C ASP A 127 -14.91 20.71 6.35
N CYS A 128 -15.86 20.25 7.15
CA CYS A 128 -16.08 18.83 7.41
C CYS A 128 -17.46 18.57 8.00
N GLU A 129 -17.96 17.36 7.82
CA GLU A 129 -19.08 16.86 8.60
C GLU A 129 -18.60 16.56 10.02
N PHE A 130 -19.10 17.30 11.01
CA PHE A 130 -18.74 17.15 12.42
C PHE A 130 -19.97 16.85 13.27
N ASN A 131 -20.02 15.64 13.84
CA ASN A 131 -21.17 15.15 14.59
C ASN A 131 -20.75 14.74 16.01
N LEU A 132 -21.54 15.13 17.01
CA LEU A 132 -21.34 14.68 18.38
C LEU A 132 -21.93 13.29 18.58
N ILE A 133 -21.23 12.49 19.38
CA ILE A 133 -21.64 11.12 19.71
C ILE A 133 -22.30 11.15 21.09
N GLY A 134 -23.50 10.59 21.19
CA GLY A 134 -24.22 10.41 22.44
C GLY A 134 -23.72 9.21 23.25
N SER A 135 -24.62 8.55 23.99
CA SER A 135 -24.29 7.40 24.84
C SER A 135 -23.76 6.18 24.09
N GLU A 136 -23.98 6.09 22.79
CA GLU A 136 -23.51 4.99 21.92
C GLU A 136 -21.98 4.96 21.75
N GLY A 137 -21.28 6.04 22.15
CA GLY A 137 -19.83 6.13 22.08
C GLY A 137 -19.08 5.31 23.15
N TYR A 138 -19.77 4.84 24.20
CA TYR A 138 -19.15 4.05 25.27
C TYR A 138 -18.96 2.59 24.83
N LYS A 139 -17.72 2.08 24.91
CA LYS A 139 -17.39 0.67 24.66
C LYS A 139 -16.39 0.17 25.68
N CYS A 140 -16.52 -1.09 26.09
CA CYS A 140 -15.57 -1.78 26.94
C CYS A 140 -15.41 -3.21 26.42
N ASP A 141 -14.20 -3.60 26.03
CA ASP A 141 -13.95 -4.90 25.41
C ASP A 141 -12.48 -5.33 25.57
N GLN A 142 -12.15 -6.49 25.01
CA GLN A 142 -10.79 -7.01 24.89
C GLN A 142 -10.22 -6.76 23.49
N LEU A 143 -8.93 -6.50 23.44
CA LEU A 143 -8.15 -6.31 22.23
C LEU A 143 -7.04 -7.35 22.19
N GLU A 144 -7.09 -8.20 21.18
CA GLU A 144 -6.08 -9.20 20.85
C GLU A 144 -5.55 -8.97 19.44
N PHE A 145 -4.40 -9.58 19.13
CA PHE A 145 -3.75 -9.45 17.82
C PHE A 145 -3.62 -10.81 17.15
N ASN A 146 -4.13 -10.91 15.93
CA ASN A 146 -4.11 -12.16 15.16
C ASN A 146 -2.82 -12.33 14.35
N SER A 147 -2.09 -11.24 14.08
CA SER A 147 -0.89 -11.21 13.24
C SER A 147 -0.09 -9.92 13.46
N GLU A 148 1.11 -9.86 12.90
CA GLU A 148 1.93 -8.64 12.83
C GLU A 148 1.20 -7.48 12.15
N ASP A 149 0.50 -7.77 11.04
CA ASP A 149 -0.29 -6.78 10.30
C ASP A 149 -1.45 -6.25 11.15
N ASP A 150 -2.18 -7.15 11.81
CA ASP A 150 -3.30 -6.79 12.69
C ASP A 150 -2.85 -5.94 13.88
N TRP A 151 -1.69 -6.27 14.46
CA TRP A 151 -1.06 -5.43 15.48
C TRP A 151 -0.72 -4.04 14.94
N MET A 152 -0.10 -3.96 13.76
CA MET A 152 0.25 -2.68 13.14
C MET A 152 -1.00 -1.81 12.93
N LYS A 153 -2.09 -2.37 12.41
CA LYS A 153 -3.37 -1.65 12.22
C LYS A 153 -3.90 -1.07 13.52
N LYS A 154 -4.11 -1.95 14.51
CA LYS A 154 -4.75 -1.60 15.79
C LYS A 154 -3.88 -0.65 16.61
N LYS A 155 -2.55 -0.82 16.59
CA LYS A 155 -1.61 0.12 17.25
C LYS A 155 -1.70 1.53 16.68
N ASN A 156 -1.94 1.62 15.36
CA ASN A 156 -2.13 2.85 14.59
C ASN A 156 -3.59 3.33 14.51
N LEU A 157 -4.45 2.82 15.39
CA LEU A 157 -5.85 3.22 15.58
C LEU A 157 -6.83 2.81 14.47
N PHE A 158 -6.50 1.78 13.68
CA PHE A 158 -7.41 1.19 12.69
C PHE A 158 -8.00 -0.11 13.24
N PHE A 159 -9.30 -0.09 13.59
CA PHE A 159 -10.01 -1.25 14.17
C PHE A 159 -11.08 -1.84 13.23
N GLY A 160 -11.54 -1.08 12.24
CA GLY A 160 -12.51 -1.53 11.24
C GLY A 160 -11.93 -2.40 10.11
N ILE A 161 -12.81 -2.94 9.26
CA ILE A 161 -12.47 -3.81 8.11
C ILE A 161 -12.13 -2.96 6.87
N ASP A 162 -11.34 -1.92 7.04
CA ASP A 162 -10.98 -1.05 5.92
C ASP A 162 -9.87 -1.70 5.09
N ILE A 163 -10.22 -2.07 3.85
CA ILE A 163 -9.36 -2.78 2.90
C ILE A 163 -8.15 -1.91 2.52
N ASN A 164 -8.30 -0.58 2.51
CA ASN A 164 -7.24 0.34 2.10
C ASN A 164 -6.11 0.41 3.12
N VAL A 165 -6.36 0.05 4.38
CA VAL A 165 -5.35 0.05 5.46
C VAL A 165 -4.18 -0.87 5.13
N GLN A 166 -4.44 -1.98 4.42
CA GLN A 166 -3.41 -2.96 4.06
C GLN A 166 -2.26 -2.34 3.26
N ASN A 167 -2.58 -1.35 2.42
CA ASN A 167 -1.62 -0.69 1.55
C ASN A 167 -0.57 0.12 2.34
N PHE A 168 -0.91 0.58 3.54
CA PHE A 168 -0.06 1.44 4.36
C PHE A 168 0.80 0.67 5.38
N ILE A 169 0.40 -0.55 5.74
CA ILE A 169 1.09 -1.40 6.73
C ILE A 169 2.48 -1.80 6.26
N GLY A 170 2.61 -2.18 4.98
CA GLY A 170 3.88 -2.59 4.40
C GLY A 170 4.98 -1.54 4.61
N PHE A 171 4.62 -0.25 4.52
CA PHE A 171 5.55 0.85 4.80
C PHE A 171 5.99 0.87 6.25
N GLY A 172 5.03 0.87 7.20
CA GLY A 172 5.33 0.91 8.64
C GLY A 172 6.20 -0.27 9.08
N LEU A 173 5.95 -1.46 8.53
CA LEU A 173 6.76 -2.66 8.77
C LEU A 173 8.18 -2.54 8.19
N SER A 174 8.34 -1.95 7.00
CA SER A 174 9.65 -1.79 6.37
C SER A 174 10.60 -0.87 7.16
N ILE A 175 10.07 0.16 7.83
CA ILE A 175 10.86 1.12 8.61
C ILE A 175 11.24 0.58 10.00
N GLY A 176 10.37 -0.20 10.65
CA GLY A 176 10.51 -0.51 12.08
C GLY A 176 11.07 -1.89 12.45
N LYS A 177 11.25 -2.81 11.49
CA LYS A 177 11.72 -4.20 11.77
C LYS A 177 13.04 -4.31 12.52
N SER A 178 13.88 -3.28 12.53
CA SER A 178 15.19 -3.30 13.20
C SER A 178 15.19 -2.89 14.68
N LYS A 179 14.05 -2.47 15.25
CA LYS A 179 14.06 -1.68 16.51
C LYS A 179 13.34 -2.27 17.73
N ASN A 180 12.64 -3.41 17.66
CA ASN A 180 11.81 -3.84 18.79
C ASN A 180 11.99 -5.32 19.18
N GLU A 181 12.76 -5.57 20.24
CA GLU A 181 13.03 -6.91 20.80
C GLU A 181 11.78 -7.54 21.45
N ASN A 182 10.78 -6.74 21.85
CA ASN A 182 9.59 -7.19 22.59
C ASN A 182 8.33 -7.36 21.72
N PHE A 183 8.46 -7.23 20.40
CA PHE A 183 7.34 -7.23 19.45
C PHE A 183 6.48 -8.50 19.51
N LYS A 184 7.13 -9.67 19.66
CA LYS A 184 6.42 -10.96 19.78
C LYS A 184 5.60 -11.06 21.06
N ASP A 185 6.11 -10.50 22.16
CA ASP A 185 5.41 -10.51 23.45
C ASP A 185 4.19 -9.57 23.42
N GLU A 186 4.27 -8.47 22.68
CA GLU A 186 3.15 -7.54 22.51
C GLU A 186 2.00 -8.16 21.70
N ILE A 187 2.31 -8.89 20.62
CA ILE A 187 1.31 -9.62 19.81
C ILE A 187 0.62 -10.70 20.64
N ASN A 188 1.35 -11.41 21.50
CA ASN A 188 0.80 -12.48 22.32
C ASN A 188 -0.02 -11.99 23.53
N SER A 189 0.01 -10.68 23.82
CA SER A 189 -0.68 -10.07 24.95
C SER A 189 -2.14 -9.75 24.63
N THR A 190 -3.01 -9.88 25.63
CA THR A 190 -4.41 -9.43 25.58
C THR A 190 -4.51 -8.10 26.31
N TYR A 191 -5.27 -7.15 25.77
CA TYR A 191 -5.53 -5.85 26.40
C TYR A 191 -7.01 -5.73 26.72
N LYS A 192 -7.36 -5.17 27.88
CA LYS A 192 -8.70 -4.65 28.11
C LYS A 192 -8.71 -3.17 27.76
N TYR A 193 -9.76 -2.67 27.14
CA TYR A 193 -9.88 -1.26 26.88
C TYR A 193 -11.27 -0.73 27.21
N THR A 194 -11.30 0.53 27.67
CA THR A 194 -12.51 1.35 27.77
C THR A 194 -12.36 2.50 26.79
N GLU A 195 -13.41 2.78 26.03
CA GLU A 195 -13.50 3.82 25.02
C GLU A 195 -14.74 4.67 25.25
N ILE A 196 -14.59 5.98 25.05
CA ILE A 196 -15.69 6.93 24.99
C ILE A 196 -15.50 7.79 23.75
N GLY A 197 -16.19 7.43 22.67
CA GLY A 197 -16.35 8.27 21.49
C GLY A 197 -17.21 9.49 21.83
N LYS A 198 -16.72 10.67 21.47
CA LYS A 198 -17.37 11.96 21.76
C LYS A 198 -17.76 12.72 20.50
N ALA A 199 -16.99 12.59 19.43
CA ALA A 199 -17.32 13.19 18.15
C ALA A 199 -16.78 12.38 16.99
N THR A 200 -17.44 12.52 15.84
CA THR A 200 -16.98 12.00 14.56
C THR A 200 -16.71 13.18 13.64
N LEU A 201 -15.58 13.15 12.95
CA LEU A 201 -15.21 14.13 11.94
C LEU A 201 -15.00 13.40 10.62
N LYS A 202 -15.72 13.80 9.57
CA LYS A 202 -15.67 13.17 8.26
C LYS A 202 -15.55 14.22 7.16
N PHE A 203 -14.67 13.97 6.20
CA PHE A 203 -14.44 14.88 5.08
C PHE A 203 -14.01 14.11 3.84
N SER A 204 -13.89 14.81 2.71
CA SER A 204 -13.49 14.25 1.43
C SER A 204 -12.45 15.16 0.76
N LYS A 205 -12.01 14.76 -0.44
CA LYS A 205 -11.10 15.55 -1.28
C LYS A 205 -11.62 16.97 -1.54
N GLU A 206 -12.94 17.17 -1.65
CA GLU A 206 -13.55 18.48 -1.93
C GLU A 206 -13.39 19.46 -0.78
N ASN A 207 -13.23 18.95 0.44
CA ASN A 207 -13.07 19.75 1.64
C ASN A 207 -11.61 20.17 1.90
N LEU A 208 -10.66 19.69 1.09
CA LEU A 208 -9.23 19.87 1.29
C LEU A 208 -8.65 20.85 0.27
N GLU A 209 -7.91 21.84 0.75
CA GLU A 209 -7.17 22.79 -0.07
C GLU A 209 -5.70 22.39 -0.17
N LEU A 210 -5.24 22.16 -1.39
CA LEU A 210 -3.84 21.84 -1.69
C LEU A 210 -2.92 23.01 -1.30
N THR A 211 -1.85 22.72 -0.56
CA THR A 211 -0.84 23.73 -0.21
C THR A 211 0.19 23.92 -1.32
N ASP A 212 0.69 25.15 -1.48
CA ASP A 212 1.70 25.47 -2.50
C ASP A 212 3.01 24.70 -2.29
N ASN A 213 3.43 24.50 -1.04
CA ASN A 213 4.66 23.77 -0.73
C ASN A 213 4.58 22.32 -1.20
N PHE A 214 3.49 21.62 -0.88
CA PHE A 214 3.31 20.23 -1.32
C PHE A 214 3.18 20.15 -2.84
N LYS A 215 2.40 21.06 -3.45
CA LYS A 215 2.26 21.15 -4.91
C LYS A 215 3.61 21.32 -5.62
N ASN A 216 4.46 22.21 -5.12
CA ASN A 216 5.77 22.49 -5.71
C ASN A 216 6.72 21.31 -5.55
N ASP A 217 6.76 20.67 -4.38
CA ASP A 217 7.59 19.49 -4.15
C ASP A 217 7.17 18.33 -5.06
N VAL A 218 5.86 18.10 -5.24
CA VAL A 218 5.35 17.06 -6.15
C VAL A 218 5.70 17.37 -7.61
N LYS A 219 5.56 18.63 -8.05
CA LYS A 219 5.97 19.05 -9.41
C LYS A 219 7.45 18.80 -9.64
N HIS A 220 8.29 19.17 -8.69
CA HIS A 220 9.73 18.93 -8.76
C HIS A 220 10.04 17.42 -8.85
N ALA A 221 9.34 16.58 -8.07
CA ALA A 221 9.48 15.12 -8.14
C ALA A 221 9.04 14.53 -9.49
N ILE A 222 8.04 15.11 -10.14
CA ILE A 222 7.63 14.70 -11.49
C ILE A 222 8.69 15.11 -12.52
N GLU A 223 9.20 16.34 -12.43
CA GLU A 223 10.19 16.88 -13.37
C GLU A 223 11.55 16.18 -13.27
N SER A 224 11.95 15.75 -12.07
CA SER A 224 13.21 15.06 -11.84
C SER A 224 13.25 13.65 -12.43
N LYS A 225 12.08 13.00 -12.60
CA LYS A 225 11.95 11.58 -12.99
C LYS A 225 12.67 10.62 -12.06
N GLU A 226 12.94 11.03 -10.82
CA GLU A 226 13.62 10.23 -9.80
C GLU A 226 12.59 9.72 -8.77
N PRO A 227 12.19 8.43 -8.81
CA PRO A 227 11.13 7.91 -7.96
C PRO A 227 11.38 8.09 -6.46
N ARG A 228 12.66 8.15 -6.05
CA ARG A 228 13.05 8.35 -4.63
C ARG A 228 12.57 9.67 -4.05
N GLN A 229 12.36 10.71 -4.87
CA GLN A 229 11.85 12.00 -4.38
C GLN A 229 10.42 11.87 -3.82
N PHE A 230 9.62 10.91 -4.31
CA PHE A 230 8.30 10.66 -3.73
C PHE A 230 8.38 10.07 -2.32
N SER A 231 9.43 9.30 -1.99
CA SER A 231 9.68 8.83 -0.63
C SER A 231 9.97 9.99 0.32
N GLU A 232 10.78 10.97 -0.12
CA GLU A 232 11.08 12.18 0.66
C GLU A 232 9.83 13.02 0.90
N ILE A 233 8.95 13.11 -0.10
CA ILE A 233 7.64 13.75 0.03
C ILE A 233 6.78 13.04 1.08
N ILE A 234 6.73 11.70 1.06
CA ILE A 234 6.00 10.91 2.06
C ILE A 234 6.55 11.16 3.47
N GLU A 235 7.88 11.21 3.65
CA GLU A 235 8.49 11.49 4.95
C GLU A 235 8.16 12.90 5.46
N LYS A 236 8.08 13.88 4.55
CA LYS A 236 7.83 15.29 4.87
C LYS A 236 6.36 15.58 5.17
N TYR A 237 5.45 15.06 4.35
CA TYR A 237 4.02 15.39 4.35
C TYR A 237 3.10 14.26 4.85
N GLY A 238 3.65 13.07 5.07
CA GLY A 238 2.90 11.88 5.45
C GLY A 238 2.57 10.98 4.26
N HIS A 239 2.14 9.75 4.54
CA HIS A 239 1.76 8.78 3.51
C HIS A 239 0.28 8.87 3.15
N PHE A 240 -0.59 9.08 4.15
CA PHE A 240 -2.05 9.15 3.97
C PHE A 240 -2.69 10.17 4.91
N ILE A 241 -3.93 10.55 4.61
CA ILE A 241 -4.83 11.30 5.52
C ILE A 241 -6.05 10.42 5.80
N PRO A 242 -6.42 10.15 7.08
CA PRO A 242 -7.67 9.50 7.42
C PRO A 242 -8.83 10.47 7.20
N THR A 243 -9.82 10.07 6.40
CA THR A 243 -10.94 10.93 6.01
C THR A 243 -12.16 10.78 6.92
N GLU A 244 -12.12 9.84 7.86
CA GLU A 244 -13.06 9.72 8.96
C GLU A 244 -12.29 9.46 10.27
N ILE A 245 -12.58 10.25 11.30
CA ILE A 245 -11.84 10.28 12.56
C ILE A 245 -12.84 10.28 13.71
N ILE A 246 -12.61 9.41 14.70
CA ILE A 246 -13.36 9.43 15.96
C ILE A 246 -12.47 10.08 17.02
N LEU A 247 -13.04 11.07 17.70
CA LEU A 247 -12.42 11.81 18.79
C LEU A 247 -13.05 11.44 20.12
N GLY A 248 -12.25 11.41 21.18
CA GLY A 248 -12.73 11.16 22.53
C GLY A 248 -11.61 10.69 23.46
N GLY A 249 -11.91 9.68 24.27
CA GLY A 249 -10.94 9.05 25.14
C GLY A 249 -10.90 7.54 24.97
N ARG A 250 -9.71 6.93 25.04
CA ARG A 250 -9.54 5.49 25.17
C ARG A 250 -8.39 5.15 26.11
N VAL A 251 -8.61 4.20 27.01
CA VAL A 251 -7.60 3.64 27.91
C VAL A 251 -7.42 2.14 27.64
N TYR A 252 -6.18 1.67 27.66
CA TYR A 252 -5.83 0.26 27.52
C TYR A 252 -5.13 -0.24 28.79
N PHE A 253 -5.45 -1.45 29.22
CA PHE A 253 -4.81 -2.18 30.30
C PHE A 253 -4.25 -3.49 29.78
N LYS A 254 -2.93 -3.64 29.83
CA LYS A 254 -2.26 -4.89 29.44
C LYS A 254 -2.61 -5.99 30.43
N CYS A 255 -3.30 -7.04 29.98
CA CYS A 255 -3.50 -8.26 30.75
C CYS A 255 -2.28 -9.17 30.56
N VAL A 256 -1.68 -9.61 31.66
CA VAL A 256 -0.63 -10.65 31.60
C VAL A 256 -1.38 -11.98 31.41
N LYS A 257 -1.18 -12.68 30.30
CA LYS A 257 -1.65 -14.07 30.16
C LYS A 257 -0.97 -14.89 31.26
N SER A 258 -1.74 -15.39 32.22
CA SER A 258 -1.31 -16.54 33.02
C SER A 258 -1.12 -17.69 32.03
N SER A 259 0.11 -18.13 31.83
CA SER A 259 0.43 -19.27 30.97
C SER A 259 -0.29 -20.52 31.48
N SER A 260 -1.48 -20.81 30.96
CA SER A 260 -2.18 -22.09 31.17
C SER A 260 -2.20 -22.88 29.87
N GLU A 261 -1.00 -23.22 29.37
CA GLU A 261 -0.86 -24.31 28.40
C GLU A 261 0.22 -25.27 28.88
N ARG A 262 -0.13 -26.07 29.89
CA ARG A 262 0.01 -27.54 29.89
C ARG A 262 -0.34 -28.09 31.28
N SER A 263 -1.62 -28.40 31.45
CA SER A 263 -2.01 -29.60 32.18
C SER A 263 -3.35 -30.05 31.62
N THR A 264 -3.28 -30.88 30.58
CA THR A 264 -4.38 -31.76 30.19
C THR A 264 -4.69 -32.67 31.37
N SER A 265 -5.79 -32.42 32.04
CA SER A 265 -6.57 -33.48 32.69
C SER A 265 -8.02 -33.04 32.68
N GLU A 266 -8.82 -33.85 32.00
CA GLU A 266 -10.26 -33.77 31.85
C GLU A 266 -10.96 -33.48 33.17
N SER A 267 -11.87 -32.50 33.19
CA SER A 267 -13.12 -32.63 33.92
C SER A 267 -14.19 -31.78 33.25
N LYS A 268 -15.31 -32.43 32.98
CA LYS A 268 -16.49 -31.91 32.29
C LYS A 268 -17.27 -30.93 33.17
N GLU A 269 -18.05 -30.14 32.45
CA GLU A 269 -19.34 -29.56 32.83
C GLU A 269 -19.37 -28.32 33.73
N GLY A 270 -20.11 -27.32 33.24
CA GLY A 270 -20.48 -26.12 33.98
C GLY A 270 -20.59 -24.89 33.09
N SER A 271 -21.55 -24.89 32.16
CA SER A 271 -22.00 -23.67 31.49
C SER A 271 -22.45 -22.64 32.53
N VAL A 272 -21.81 -21.48 32.59
CA VAL A 272 -22.33 -20.35 33.37
C VAL A 272 -22.31 -19.09 32.50
N ASN A 273 -23.52 -18.70 32.10
CA ASN A 273 -23.84 -17.36 31.60
C ASN A 273 -23.22 -16.30 32.51
N VAL A 274 -22.39 -15.42 31.96
CA VAL A 274 -22.02 -14.19 32.65
C VAL A 274 -22.92 -13.08 32.11
N ASN A 275 -24.00 -12.84 32.86
CA ASN A 275 -24.82 -11.67 32.71
C ASN A 275 -24.02 -10.43 33.12
N ILE A 276 -24.10 -9.41 32.27
CA ILE A 276 -23.55 -8.07 32.44
C ILE A 276 -24.18 -7.41 33.68
N GLY A 277 -23.34 -6.92 34.59
CA GLY A 277 -23.76 -6.15 35.77
C GLY A 277 -22.60 -5.48 36.49
N SER A 278 -22.56 -4.15 36.39
CA SER A 278 -21.79 -3.17 37.18
C SER A 278 -20.33 -3.51 37.52
N SER A 279 -19.42 -2.83 36.82
CA SER A 279 -18.02 -2.64 37.17
C SER A 279 -17.87 -2.10 38.61
N ASN A 280 -17.43 -2.97 39.50
CA ASN A 280 -16.70 -2.61 40.71
C ASN A 280 -15.43 -3.46 40.75
N ALA A 281 -14.42 -3.07 39.98
CA ALA A 281 -13.10 -3.65 40.11
C ALA A 281 -12.45 -3.14 41.41
N LYS A 282 -12.83 -3.74 42.55
CA LYS A 282 -11.95 -3.73 43.73
C LYS A 282 -10.74 -4.60 43.37
N MET A 283 -9.66 -3.94 42.99
CA MET A 283 -8.34 -4.56 42.89
C MET A 283 -7.85 -4.84 44.32
N GLY A 284 -8.25 -5.99 44.86
CA GLY A 284 -7.79 -6.52 46.14
C GLY A 284 -7.35 -7.95 45.94
N GLY A 285 -6.04 -8.15 45.78
CA GLY A 285 -5.44 -9.47 45.67
C GLY A 285 -3.94 -9.37 45.96
N ASN A 286 -3.58 -9.63 47.21
CA ASN A 286 -2.19 -9.78 47.64
C ASN A 286 -1.47 -10.76 46.71
N SER A 287 -0.42 -10.31 46.03
CA SER A 287 0.55 -11.20 45.41
C SER A 287 1.62 -11.54 46.44
N ASP A 288 1.46 -12.68 47.12
CA ASP A 288 2.55 -13.25 47.90
C ASP A 288 3.66 -13.74 46.96
N LYS A 289 4.83 -13.14 47.15
CA LYS A 289 6.21 -13.56 46.80
C LYS A 289 6.34 -14.56 45.64
N SER A 290 6.75 -14.05 44.48
CA SER A 290 7.84 -14.68 43.74
C SER A 290 8.94 -13.65 43.44
N ASN A 291 10.07 -13.82 44.13
CA ASN A 291 11.28 -13.03 43.93
C ASN A 291 11.91 -13.42 42.59
N LYS A 292 11.56 -12.69 41.52
CA LYS A 292 12.46 -12.42 40.41
C LYS A 292 12.38 -10.93 40.12
N LYS A 293 13.50 -10.23 40.32
CA LYS A 293 13.68 -8.82 39.98
C LYS A 293 13.27 -8.61 38.51
N SER A 294 12.09 -8.06 38.31
CA SER A 294 11.69 -7.43 37.06
C SER A 294 11.34 -5.99 37.41
N ASN A 295 12.24 -5.06 37.05
CA ASN A 295 12.02 -3.63 37.20
C ASN A 295 10.98 -3.18 36.16
N PHE A 296 9.71 -3.52 36.35
CA PHE A 296 8.62 -2.97 35.55
C PHE A 296 7.82 -2.01 36.44
N HIS A 297 7.86 -0.72 36.09
CA HIS A 297 7.03 0.29 36.73
C HIS A 297 5.56 0.04 36.35
N SER A 298 4.65 0.33 37.27
CA SER A 298 3.20 0.19 37.10
C SER A 298 2.64 0.97 35.89
N SER A 299 3.36 2.00 35.43
CA SER A 299 3.06 2.81 34.24
C SER A 299 3.16 2.05 32.91
N ASP A 300 3.91 0.94 32.85
CA ASP A 300 4.15 0.21 31.58
C ASP A 300 2.95 -0.65 31.14
N ARG A 301 1.87 -0.68 31.93
CA ARG A 301 0.67 -1.50 31.67
C ARG A 301 -0.52 -0.71 31.17
N VAL A 302 -0.45 0.63 31.14
CA VAL A 302 -1.58 1.50 30.80
C VAL A 302 -1.22 2.43 29.65
N ARG A 303 -1.96 2.36 28.54
CA ARG A 303 -1.88 3.34 27.42
C ARG A 303 -3.13 4.21 27.46
N LEU A 304 -2.97 5.52 27.47
CA LEU A 304 -4.06 6.49 27.53
C LEU A 304 -4.07 7.36 26.27
N LEU A 305 -5.24 7.54 25.67
CA LEU A 305 -5.53 8.48 24.60
C LEU A 305 -6.67 9.37 25.07
N GLY A 306 -6.46 10.69 25.08
CA GLY A 306 -7.46 11.65 25.55
C GLY A 306 -7.82 11.54 27.03
N GLY A 307 -8.50 12.58 27.52
CA GLY A 307 -8.76 12.79 28.93
C GLY A 307 -7.53 13.31 29.68
N LYS A 308 -7.68 13.56 30.98
CA LYS A 308 -6.57 13.94 31.86
C LYS A 308 -5.89 12.68 32.38
N HIS A 309 -4.56 12.71 32.43
CA HIS A 309 -3.79 11.67 33.11
C HIS A 309 -4.10 11.67 34.62
N PRO A 310 -4.25 10.49 35.24
CA PRO A 310 -4.46 10.41 36.68
C PRO A 310 -3.27 11.00 37.42
N VAL A 311 -3.55 11.74 38.50
CA VAL A 311 -2.52 12.41 39.32
C VAL A 311 -1.87 11.44 40.34
N GLY A 312 -2.39 10.21 40.47
CA GLY A 312 -1.91 9.18 41.40
C GLY A 312 -1.47 7.86 40.74
N GLU A 313 -0.98 6.91 41.55
CA GLU A 313 -0.46 5.61 41.08
C GLU A 313 -1.55 4.70 40.47
N ASN A 314 -2.82 4.89 40.83
CA ASN A 314 -3.95 4.09 40.35
C ASN A 314 -4.78 4.89 39.34
N PHE A 315 -5.22 4.22 38.28
CA PHE A 315 -6.14 4.79 37.30
C PHE A 315 -7.54 4.96 37.91
N ASP A 316 -8.03 6.19 37.94
CA ASP A 316 -9.41 6.53 38.30
C ASP A 316 -10.24 6.71 37.03
N GLU A 317 -11.05 5.70 36.72
CA GLU A 317 -11.93 5.70 35.55
C GLU A 317 -12.95 6.84 35.61
N LYS A 318 -13.55 7.10 36.78
CA LYS A 318 -14.58 8.13 36.90
C LYS A 318 -13.99 9.52 36.66
N ALA A 319 -12.85 9.83 37.29
CA ALA A 319 -12.17 11.10 37.07
C ALA A 319 -11.70 11.26 35.61
N TRP A 320 -11.28 10.17 34.96
CA TRP A 320 -10.94 10.18 33.55
C TRP A 320 -12.18 10.46 32.66
N ILE A 321 -13.31 9.81 32.92
CA ILE A 321 -14.58 10.05 32.19
C ILE A 321 -15.03 11.51 32.35
N GLU A 322 -15.04 12.04 33.58
CA GLU A 322 -15.38 13.44 33.87
C GLU A 322 -14.46 14.41 33.11
N SER A 323 -13.17 14.06 32.99
CA SER A 323 -12.23 14.90 32.24
C SER A 323 -12.54 15.00 30.74
N LEU A 324 -13.29 14.05 30.18
CA LEU A 324 -13.74 14.05 28.79
C LEU A 324 -15.00 14.90 28.56
N GLU A 325 -15.55 15.56 29.57
CA GLU A 325 -16.57 16.60 29.37
C GLU A 325 -15.96 17.84 28.69
N ASP A 326 -14.71 18.18 29.01
CA ASP A 326 -13.97 19.24 28.30
C ASP A 326 -13.42 18.70 26.97
N TYR A 327 -13.97 19.16 25.84
CA TYR A 327 -13.55 18.71 24.51
C TYR A 327 -12.07 18.96 24.20
N GLN A 328 -11.42 19.84 24.96
CA GLN A 328 -9.98 20.04 24.83
C GLN A 328 -9.17 18.83 25.26
N THR A 329 -9.72 17.93 26.07
CA THR A 329 -9.03 16.70 26.46
C THR A 329 -9.21 15.59 25.43
N TRP A 330 -10.08 15.75 24.43
CA TRP A 330 -10.34 14.71 23.42
C TRP A 330 -9.14 14.52 22.52
N ASP A 331 -8.85 13.26 22.19
CA ASP A 331 -7.80 12.85 21.27
C ASP A 331 -8.35 11.96 20.16
N CYS A 332 -7.53 11.70 19.14
CA CYS A 332 -7.86 10.71 18.11
C CYS A 332 -7.84 9.32 18.73
N ILE A 333 -8.98 8.64 18.70
CA ILE A 333 -9.11 7.27 19.24
C ILE A 333 -9.31 6.23 18.14
N GLU A 334 -9.81 6.63 16.98
CA GLU A 334 -9.94 5.73 15.82
C GLU A 334 -9.81 6.51 14.51
N PHE A 335 -9.11 5.91 13.55
CA PHE A 335 -9.02 6.37 12.17
C PHE A 335 -9.70 5.38 11.23
N LYS A 336 -10.35 5.92 10.21
CA LYS A 336 -10.97 5.16 9.12
C LYS A 336 -10.73 5.85 7.79
N ASN A 337 -10.90 5.08 6.70
CA ASN A 337 -10.77 5.55 5.32
C ASN A 337 -9.46 6.31 5.08
N PRO A 338 -8.27 5.69 5.31
CA PRO A 338 -7.01 6.33 4.99
C PRO A 338 -6.86 6.45 3.48
N VAL A 339 -6.61 7.67 3.01
CA VAL A 339 -6.41 7.99 1.59
C VAL A 339 -4.99 8.49 1.38
N SER A 340 -4.27 7.92 0.42
CA SER A 340 -2.93 8.40 0.03
C SER A 340 -2.96 9.89 -0.28
N ILE A 341 -1.97 10.65 0.20
CA ILE A 341 -1.89 12.10 -0.05
C ILE A 341 -1.87 12.45 -1.54
N PHE A 342 -1.36 11.54 -2.39
CA PHE A 342 -1.31 11.74 -3.84
C PHE A 342 -2.68 11.54 -4.52
N LYS A 343 -3.56 10.71 -3.95
CA LYS A 343 -4.94 10.53 -4.46
C LYS A 343 -5.84 11.73 -4.19
N LEU A 344 -5.44 12.59 -3.26
CA LEU A 344 -6.16 13.82 -2.93
C LEU A 344 -5.82 14.97 -3.90
N LEU A 345 -4.82 14.79 -4.78
CA LEU A 345 -4.51 15.73 -5.86
C LEU A 345 -5.60 15.72 -6.95
N SER A 346 -5.67 16.77 -7.77
CA SER A 346 -6.55 16.79 -8.95
C SER A 346 -6.21 15.64 -9.90
N ASP A 347 -7.20 15.16 -10.66
CA ASP A 347 -7.09 13.89 -11.39
C ASP A 347 -5.94 13.89 -12.40
N ASP A 348 -5.71 15.00 -13.10
CA ASP A 348 -4.57 15.14 -14.02
C ASP A 348 -3.23 15.09 -13.27
N PHE A 349 -3.13 15.78 -12.14
CA PHE A 349 -1.89 15.86 -11.37
C PHE A 349 -1.57 14.53 -10.69
N TYR A 350 -2.60 13.86 -10.16
CA TYR A 350 -2.52 12.49 -9.68
C TYR A 350 -2.02 11.52 -10.77
N LYS A 351 -2.51 11.66 -12.01
CA LYS A 351 -2.05 10.85 -13.15
C LYS A 351 -0.59 11.09 -13.48
N ASP A 352 -0.15 12.33 -13.45
CA ASP A 352 1.25 12.68 -13.71
C ASP A 352 2.17 12.07 -12.64
N VAL A 353 1.75 12.02 -11.38
CA VAL A 353 2.51 11.38 -10.29
C VAL A 353 2.78 9.90 -10.57
N PHE A 354 1.74 9.07 -10.74
CA PHE A 354 1.96 7.63 -10.92
C PHE A 354 2.66 7.31 -12.26
N LYS A 355 2.43 8.12 -13.30
CA LYS A 355 3.14 7.96 -14.58
C LYS A 355 4.62 8.29 -14.45
N SER A 356 4.96 9.32 -13.68
CA SER A 356 6.35 9.71 -13.41
C SER A 356 7.09 8.65 -12.59
N ILE A 357 6.42 8.05 -11.61
CA ILE A 357 6.95 6.91 -10.86
C ILE A 357 7.25 5.73 -11.81
N GLY A 358 6.37 5.49 -12.78
CA GLY A 358 6.50 4.43 -13.77
C GLY A 358 5.79 3.14 -13.37
N LYS A 359 5.81 2.13 -14.25
CA LYS A 359 5.21 0.83 -13.95
C LYS A 359 5.99 0.10 -12.84
N ARG A 360 5.29 -0.73 -12.07
CA ARG A 360 5.82 -1.55 -10.97
C ARG A 360 5.29 -2.96 -11.06
N ILE A 361 5.95 -3.89 -10.38
CA ILE A 361 5.37 -5.21 -10.07
C ILE A 361 4.34 -5.00 -8.97
N LEU A 362 3.06 -5.05 -9.32
CA LEU A 362 1.95 -4.75 -8.40
C LEU A 362 1.59 -5.96 -7.54
N HIS A 363 1.74 -7.16 -8.10
CA HIS A 363 1.42 -8.40 -7.39
C HIS A 363 2.12 -9.60 -8.03
N THR A 364 2.56 -10.52 -7.18
CA THR A 364 3.05 -11.84 -7.58
C THR A 364 2.28 -12.90 -6.79
N THR A 365 1.81 -13.94 -7.47
CA THR A 365 1.12 -15.07 -6.83
C THR A 365 1.45 -16.39 -7.49
N ASN A 366 1.31 -17.48 -6.73
CA ASN A 366 1.47 -18.85 -7.19
C ASN A 366 0.12 -19.57 -7.12
N ILE A 367 -0.25 -20.20 -8.23
CA ILE A 367 -1.37 -21.14 -8.30
C ILE A 367 -0.76 -22.54 -8.29
N GLU A 368 -0.96 -23.23 -7.18
CA GLU A 368 -0.37 -24.56 -6.93
C GLU A 368 -1.31 -25.69 -7.38
N GLU A 369 -0.72 -26.87 -7.57
CA GLU A 369 -1.40 -28.16 -7.72
C GLU A 369 -2.42 -28.24 -8.87
N GLN A 370 -2.07 -27.66 -10.02
CA GLN A 370 -2.92 -27.67 -11.21
C GLN A 370 -2.71 -28.93 -12.07
N TYR A 371 -3.64 -29.89 -12.01
CA TYR A 371 -3.57 -31.13 -12.80
C TYR A 371 -3.84 -30.93 -14.29
N TYR A 372 -2.80 -30.98 -15.11
CA TYR A 372 -2.90 -30.84 -16.57
C TYR A 372 -3.08 -32.21 -17.23
N TYR A 373 -4.27 -32.46 -17.78
CA TYR A 373 -4.61 -33.70 -18.49
C TYR A 373 -4.36 -33.57 -20.00
N LEU A 374 -3.27 -34.16 -20.51
CA LEU A 374 -2.90 -34.12 -21.92
C LEU A 374 -3.47 -35.34 -22.67
N ASN A 375 -4.78 -35.34 -22.93
CA ASN A 375 -5.45 -36.47 -23.59
C ASN A 375 -5.48 -36.37 -25.12
N ASP A 376 -5.25 -35.16 -25.66
CA ASP A 376 -5.19 -34.85 -27.10
C ASP A 376 -4.01 -33.88 -27.33
N PRO A 377 -3.18 -34.06 -28.37
CA PRO A 377 -2.05 -33.17 -28.65
C PRO A 377 -2.45 -31.70 -28.92
N ARG A 378 -3.72 -31.44 -29.25
CA ARG A 378 -4.28 -30.10 -29.49
C ARG A 378 -4.76 -29.43 -28.21
N ARG A 379 -4.83 -30.17 -27.10
CA ARG A 379 -5.39 -29.66 -25.85
C ARG A 379 -4.43 -28.65 -25.25
N TYR A 380 -4.99 -27.53 -24.86
CA TYR A 380 -4.36 -26.53 -24.01
C TYR A 380 -5.19 -26.43 -22.72
N ARG A 381 -4.61 -25.80 -21.70
CA ARG A 381 -5.33 -25.41 -20.49
C ARG A 381 -5.41 -23.91 -20.41
N THR A 382 -6.56 -23.39 -20.01
CA THR A 382 -6.72 -22.00 -19.61
C THR A 382 -6.78 -21.92 -18.10
N ILE A 383 -6.05 -20.97 -17.51
CA ILE A 383 -6.10 -20.66 -16.09
C ILE A 383 -6.64 -19.25 -15.94
N GLU A 384 -7.72 -19.14 -15.18
CA GLU A 384 -8.33 -17.86 -14.82
C GLU A 384 -7.67 -17.29 -13.57
N LEU A 385 -7.70 -15.96 -13.45
CA LEU A 385 -7.14 -15.22 -12.32
C LEU A 385 -8.17 -15.12 -11.17
N SER A 386 -8.77 -16.24 -10.78
CA SER A 386 -9.89 -16.27 -9.81
C SER A 386 -9.43 -16.10 -8.36
N ASN A 387 -8.21 -16.55 -8.02
CA ASN A 387 -7.72 -16.60 -6.64
C ASN A 387 -6.88 -15.37 -6.25
N ILE A 388 -7.11 -14.23 -6.93
CA ILE A 388 -6.38 -12.99 -6.68
C ILE A 388 -7.19 -12.11 -5.71
N PRO A 389 -6.55 -11.43 -4.74
CA PRO A 389 -7.22 -10.47 -3.86
C PRO A 389 -8.05 -9.43 -4.62
N ARG A 390 -9.20 -9.00 -4.04
CA ARG A 390 -10.14 -8.08 -4.71
C ARG A 390 -9.47 -6.78 -5.17
N ASN A 391 -8.65 -6.16 -4.31
CA ASN A 391 -7.90 -4.95 -4.64
C ASN A 391 -7.03 -5.13 -5.89
N ILE A 392 -6.31 -6.25 -6.02
CA ILE A 392 -5.49 -6.53 -7.21
C ILE A 392 -6.37 -6.83 -8.43
N SER A 393 -7.47 -7.57 -8.25
CA SER A 393 -8.44 -7.82 -9.31
C SER A 393 -9.03 -6.52 -9.90
N ASP A 394 -9.32 -5.55 -9.05
CA ASP A 394 -9.87 -4.25 -9.48
C ASP A 394 -8.82 -3.43 -10.24
N ILE A 395 -7.55 -3.48 -9.81
CA ILE A 395 -6.42 -2.87 -10.51
C ILE A 395 -6.22 -3.45 -11.92
N ILE A 396 -6.36 -4.77 -12.11
CA ILE A 396 -6.24 -5.41 -13.44
C ILE A 396 -7.29 -4.90 -14.43
N LEU A 397 -8.49 -4.58 -13.93
CA LEU A 397 -9.60 -4.06 -14.74
C LEU A 397 -9.54 -2.54 -14.92
N ASN A 398 -8.74 -1.84 -14.11
CA ASN A 398 -8.54 -0.40 -14.23
C ASN A 398 -7.69 -0.07 -15.47
N LYS A 399 -8.27 0.67 -16.42
CA LYS A 399 -7.60 1.10 -17.64
C LYS A 399 -6.41 2.03 -17.38
N GLU A 400 -6.45 2.82 -16.31
CA GLU A 400 -5.36 3.74 -15.95
C GLU A 400 -4.14 3.02 -15.40
N ALA A 401 -4.34 1.87 -14.75
CA ALA A 401 -3.26 1.02 -14.28
C ALA A 401 -2.49 0.37 -15.44
N ASP A 402 -3.10 0.27 -16.63
CA ASP A 402 -2.48 -0.27 -17.85
C ASP A 402 -1.70 -1.58 -17.57
N CYS A 403 -2.40 -2.53 -16.95
CA CYS A 403 -1.80 -3.75 -16.44
C CYS A 403 -1.47 -4.75 -17.55
N ASP A 404 -0.32 -5.39 -17.41
CA ASP A 404 0.14 -6.54 -18.18
C ASP A 404 0.53 -7.70 -17.26
N ILE A 405 0.48 -8.91 -17.80
CA ILE A 405 0.62 -10.13 -17.02
C ILE A 405 1.75 -10.97 -17.60
N PHE A 406 2.59 -11.49 -16.72
CA PHE A 406 3.62 -12.46 -17.03
C PHE A 406 3.31 -13.73 -16.27
N ALA A 407 3.62 -14.87 -16.89
CA ALA A 407 3.37 -16.17 -16.29
C ALA A 407 4.55 -17.13 -16.54
N ALA A 408 4.83 -17.95 -15.54
CA ALA A 408 5.78 -19.06 -15.63
C ALA A 408 5.13 -20.34 -15.10
N VAL A 409 5.52 -21.48 -15.64
CA VAL A 409 4.96 -22.79 -15.30
C VAL A 409 6.09 -23.77 -15.02
N VAL A 410 5.89 -24.61 -14.00
CA VAL A 410 6.77 -25.74 -13.67
C VAL A 410 5.94 -27.00 -13.50
N ASP A 411 6.42 -28.12 -14.01
CA ASP A 411 5.92 -29.44 -13.63
C ASP A 411 6.59 -29.88 -12.33
N THR A 412 5.80 -30.09 -11.29
CA THR A 412 6.30 -30.42 -9.95
C THR A 412 6.64 -31.90 -9.77
N ASP A 413 6.19 -32.76 -10.68
CA ASP A 413 6.48 -34.20 -10.62
C ASP A 413 7.78 -34.51 -11.38
N GLU A 414 8.85 -34.85 -10.65
CA GLU A 414 10.14 -35.22 -11.23
C GLU A 414 10.06 -36.45 -12.14
N ASN A 415 9.10 -37.35 -11.90
CA ASN A 415 8.93 -38.59 -12.65
C ASN A 415 7.91 -38.47 -13.79
N SER A 416 7.36 -37.28 -14.02
CA SER A 416 6.39 -37.06 -15.09
C SER A 416 6.99 -37.35 -16.47
N LYS A 417 6.13 -37.65 -17.45
CA LYS A 417 6.59 -37.82 -18.84
C LYS A 417 7.24 -36.54 -19.37
N GLU A 418 8.11 -36.67 -20.36
CA GLU A 418 8.74 -35.52 -21.03
C GLU A 418 7.69 -34.67 -21.76
N VAL A 419 7.16 -33.66 -21.07
CA VAL A 419 6.24 -32.65 -21.58
C VAL A 419 6.86 -31.27 -21.39
N PHE A 420 6.89 -30.49 -22.46
CA PHE A 420 7.35 -29.11 -22.45
C PHE A 420 6.16 -28.18 -22.29
N PHE A 421 6.21 -27.25 -21.36
CA PHE A 421 5.12 -26.31 -21.13
C PHE A 421 5.46 -24.92 -21.67
N ASN A 422 4.54 -24.36 -22.45
CA ASN A 422 4.63 -22.99 -22.98
C ASN A 422 3.47 -22.16 -22.43
N CYS A 423 3.76 -20.94 -21.97
CA CYS A 423 2.77 -19.99 -21.46
C CYS A 423 2.54 -18.84 -22.44
N GLN A 424 1.28 -18.45 -22.60
CA GLN A 424 0.84 -17.27 -23.35
C GLN A 424 -0.29 -16.58 -22.58
N ILE A 425 -0.47 -15.29 -22.80
CA ILE A 425 -1.57 -14.53 -22.18
C ILE A 425 -2.70 -14.32 -23.18
N LEU A 426 -3.93 -14.52 -22.74
CA LEU A 426 -5.13 -14.15 -23.46
C LEU A 426 -5.74 -12.91 -22.81
N LYS A 427 -5.65 -11.77 -23.48
CA LYS A 427 -6.15 -10.46 -23.04
C LYS A 427 -7.24 -9.99 -24.01
N LYS A 428 -8.48 -10.41 -23.78
CA LYS A 428 -9.64 -9.91 -24.55
C LYS A 428 -10.02 -8.52 -24.02
N GLN A 429 -10.64 -7.70 -24.88
CA GLN A 429 -11.08 -6.36 -24.49
C GLN A 429 -12.09 -6.42 -23.33
N ASN A 430 -11.89 -5.56 -22.33
CA ASN A 430 -12.76 -5.38 -21.16
C ASN A 430 -13.02 -6.64 -20.32
N THR A 431 -12.17 -7.66 -20.39
CA THR A 431 -12.29 -8.86 -19.54
C THR A 431 -10.99 -9.13 -18.80
N LYS A 432 -11.08 -9.82 -17.66
CA LYS A 432 -9.88 -10.31 -16.95
C LYS A 432 -9.03 -11.17 -17.90
N PRO A 433 -7.71 -10.95 -17.99
CA PRO A 433 -6.87 -11.81 -18.79
C PRO A 433 -6.82 -13.22 -18.22
N SER A 434 -6.44 -14.17 -19.05
CA SER A 434 -6.23 -15.57 -18.65
C SER A 434 -4.92 -16.10 -19.22
N ILE A 435 -4.40 -17.16 -18.62
CA ILE A 435 -3.14 -17.78 -19.01
C ILE A 435 -3.45 -19.04 -19.83
N ILE A 436 -2.85 -19.15 -21.01
CA ILE A 436 -2.92 -20.34 -21.86
C ILE A 436 -1.64 -21.15 -21.64
N ILE A 437 -1.79 -22.42 -21.33
CA ILE A 437 -0.70 -23.38 -21.18
C ILE A 437 -0.82 -24.46 -22.24
N HIS A 438 0.22 -24.59 -23.05
CA HIS A 438 0.38 -25.67 -24.02
C HIS A 438 1.37 -26.71 -23.52
N GLY A 439 0.99 -27.99 -23.56
CA GLY A 439 1.89 -29.12 -23.37
C GLY A 439 2.40 -29.66 -24.72
N ILE A 440 3.72 -29.71 -24.90
CA ILE A 440 4.36 -30.14 -26.14
C ILE A 440 5.12 -31.44 -25.88
N GLN A 441 4.88 -32.45 -26.72
CA GLN A 441 5.57 -33.74 -26.69
C GLN A 441 6.12 -34.07 -28.07
N LYS A 442 7.36 -34.57 -28.14
CA LYS A 442 7.95 -35.09 -29.40
C LYS A 442 7.15 -36.26 -29.95
N LYS A 443 6.90 -37.25 -29.07
CA LYS A 443 6.04 -38.40 -29.32
C LYS A 443 4.85 -38.29 -28.39
N PHE A 444 3.66 -38.15 -28.98
CA PHE A 444 2.46 -37.94 -28.20
C PHE A 444 2.15 -39.19 -27.38
N GLN A 445 1.93 -38.99 -26.08
CA GLN A 445 1.44 -39.99 -25.17
C GLN A 445 0.54 -39.32 -24.15
N GLN A 446 -0.62 -39.91 -23.89
CA GLN A 446 -1.52 -39.42 -22.85
C GLN A 446 -0.81 -39.45 -21.49
N CYS A 447 -0.95 -38.35 -20.75
CA CYS A 447 -0.41 -38.20 -19.41
C CYS A 447 -1.11 -37.09 -18.64
N THR A 448 -0.88 -37.13 -17.32
CA THR A 448 -1.27 -36.08 -16.40
C THR A 448 0.00 -35.50 -15.80
N CYS A 449 0.10 -34.17 -15.76
CA CYS A 449 1.21 -33.45 -15.12
C CYS A 449 0.67 -32.58 -13.98
N LYS A 450 1.47 -32.37 -12.93
CA LYS A 450 1.08 -31.54 -11.79
C LYS A 450 1.79 -30.20 -11.88
N LEU A 451 1.08 -29.17 -12.31
CA LEU A 451 1.67 -27.87 -12.62
C LEU A 451 1.54 -26.90 -11.45
N ASN A 452 2.61 -26.15 -11.19
CA ASN A 452 2.52 -24.88 -10.46
C ASN A 452 2.71 -23.74 -11.45
N VAL A 453 1.91 -22.68 -11.29
CA VAL A 453 1.90 -21.53 -12.20
C VAL A 453 2.11 -20.27 -11.41
N ARG A 454 3.16 -19.53 -11.72
CA ARG A 454 3.48 -18.25 -11.10
C ARG A 454 3.04 -17.14 -12.01
N ILE A 455 2.44 -16.11 -11.41
CA ILE A 455 1.82 -14.99 -12.10
C ILE A 455 2.41 -13.71 -11.54
N MET A 456 2.76 -12.78 -12.41
CA MET A 456 3.28 -11.47 -12.08
C MET A 456 2.46 -10.42 -12.83
N ILE A 457 1.87 -9.51 -12.08
CA ILE A 457 1.05 -8.41 -12.59
C ILE A 457 1.87 -7.14 -12.52
N VAL A 458 1.95 -6.45 -13.66
CA VAL A 458 2.78 -5.26 -13.84
C VAL A 458 1.92 -4.14 -14.39
N GLY A 459 1.99 -2.96 -13.80
CA GLY A 459 1.19 -1.82 -14.22
C GLY A 459 1.59 -0.55 -13.49
N TYR A 460 0.91 0.54 -13.78
CA TYR A 460 0.98 1.74 -12.96
C TYR A 460 0.32 1.49 -11.61
N ASP A 461 1.01 1.89 -10.55
CA ASP A 461 0.52 1.79 -9.19
C ASP A 461 -0.40 2.98 -8.86
N VAL A 462 -1.62 2.90 -9.36
CA VAL A 462 -2.68 3.89 -9.13
C VAL A 462 -3.05 4.05 -7.65
N ASP A 463 -2.73 3.04 -6.84
CA ASP A 463 -3.01 3.06 -5.41
C ASP A 463 -1.85 3.57 -4.55
N PHE A 464 -0.66 3.72 -5.14
CA PHE A 464 0.61 4.04 -4.48
C PHE A 464 1.07 3.03 -3.42
N ASN A 465 0.70 1.76 -3.60
CA ASN A 465 1.04 0.66 -2.69
C ASN A 465 2.53 0.25 -2.77
N CYS A 466 3.16 0.51 -3.91
CA CYS A 466 4.50 0.12 -4.29
C CYS A 466 5.43 1.33 -4.52
N ILE A 467 5.03 2.53 -4.10
CA ILE A 467 5.77 3.78 -4.33
C ILE A 467 7.21 3.76 -3.80
N LEU A 468 7.46 2.93 -2.79
CA LEU A 468 8.75 2.77 -2.11
C LEU A 468 9.57 1.60 -2.63
N SER A 469 9.02 0.82 -3.57
CA SER A 469 9.78 -0.22 -4.23
C SER A 469 10.85 0.45 -5.09
N ASN A 470 12.11 0.17 -4.78
CA ASN A 470 13.24 0.59 -5.61
C ASN A 470 13.25 -0.15 -6.95
N VAL A 471 12.52 -1.27 -7.08
CA VAL A 471 12.45 -2.05 -8.31
C VAL A 471 11.63 -1.29 -9.34
N ASN A 472 12.31 -0.77 -10.37
CA ASN A 472 11.66 -0.09 -11.48
C ASN A 472 11.41 -1.07 -12.63
N VAL A 473 10.27 -0.92 -13.30
CA VAL A 473 9.88 -1.75 -14.42
C VAL A 473 9.68 -0.92 -15.67
N LYS A 474 10.41 -1.26 -16.72
CA LYS A 474 10.17 -0.76 -18.07
C LYS A 474 9.48 -1.85 -18.88
N LEU A 475 8.32 -1.52 -19.44
CA LEU A 475 7.58 -2.41 -20.33
C LEU A 475 7.72 -1.94 -21.77
N ILE A 476 7.97 -2.87 -22.69
CA ILE A 476 8.05 -2.64 -24.13
C ILE A 476 7.08 -3.61 -24.80
N SER A 477 6.09 -3.07 -25.51
CA SER A 477 5.15 -3.87 -26.30
C SER A 477 5.49 -3.74 -27.77
N THR A 478 5.83 -4.85 -28.41
CA THR A 478 6.12 -4.94 -29.84
C THR A 478 5.04 -5.74 -30.54
N THR A 479 4.71 -5.37 -31.77
CA THR A 479 3.71 -6.12 -32.53
C THR A 479 4.38 -7.10 -33.48
N TYR A 480 4.01 -8.38 -33.37
CA TYR A 480 4.46 -9.41 -34.29
C TYR A 480 3.69 -9.32 -35.60
N ASN A 481 4.39 -9.48 -36.72
CA ASN A 481 3.79 -9.67 -38.03
C ASN A 481 4.54 -10.79 -38.76
N SER A 482 3.83 -11.74 -39.36
CA SER A 482 4.44 -12.81 -40.17
C SER A 482 5.36 -12.32 -41.29
N ASN A 483 5.13 -11.10 -41.79
CA ASN A 483 5.95 -10.48 -42.83
C ASN A 483 7.30 -9.94 -42.29
N GLN A 484 7.37 -9.67 -40.98
CA GLN A 484 8.55 -9.21 -40.26
C GLN A 484 8.66 -10.00 -38.95
N PRO A 485 9.10 -11.27 -39.02
CA PRO A 485 9.01 -12.21 -37.89
C PRO A 485 10.02 -11.94 -36.77
N SER A 486 10.96 -11.01 -36.98
CA SER A 486 11.95 -10.57 -36.01
C SER A 486 11.59 -9.18 -35.50
N MET A 487 11.77 -8.97 -34.20
CA MET A 487 11.56 -7.68 -33.54
C MET A 487 12.84 -7.22 -32.88
N VAL A 488 13.07 -5.93 -32.88
CA VAL A 488 14.25 -5.33 -32.26
C VAL A 488 13.86 -4.64 -30.96
N LEU A 489 14.62 -4.91 -29.91
CA LEU A 489 14.67 -4.10 -28.71
C LEU A 489 15.95 -3.24 -28.75
N PRO A 490 15.84 -1.90 -28.62
CA PRO A 490 17.01 -1.09 -28.38
C PRO A 490 17.61 -1.45 -27.01
N PHE A 491 18.92 -1.26 -26.81
CA PHE A 491 19.65 -1.30 -25.52
C PHE A 491 20.29 -2.63 -25.09
N GLU A 492 20.87 -3.40 -26.02
CA GLU A 492 21.56 -4.65 -25.67
C GLU A 492 22.73 -4.46 -24.69
N ASP A 493 23.70 -3.58 -25.00
CA ASP A 493 24.93 -3.47 -24.23
C ASP A 493 24.70 -3.00 -22.78
N GLU A 494 23.69 -2.16 -22.53
CA GLU A 494 23.33 -1.73 -21.16
C GLU A 494 22.72 -2.89 -20.36
N LEU A 495 21.84 -3.71 -20.95
CA LEU A 495 21.14 -4.77 -20.23
C LEU A 495 22.06 -5.91 -19.82
N ILE A 496 22.96 -6.32 -20.70
CA ILE A 496 23.84 -7.47 -20.47
C ILE A 496 25.00 -7.08 -19.55
N THR A 497 25.63 -5.93 -19.76
CA THR A 497 26.76 -5.48 -18.91
C THR A 497 26.33 -5.22 -17.46
N THR A 498 25.09 -4.79 -17.25
CA THR A 498 24.52 -4.55 -15.91
C THR A 498 23.83 -5.78 -15.32
N ASN A 499 23.80 -6.92 -16.04
CA ASN A 499 23.03 -8.11 -15.70
C ASN A 499 21.54 -7.82 -15.39
N THR A 500 20.95 -6.82 -16.06
CA THR A 500 19.56 -6.41 -15.83
C THR A 500 18.59 -7.50 -16.30
N PRO A 501 17.69 -8.00 -15.44
CA PRO A 501 16.71 -9.00 -15.85
C PRO A 501 15.71 -8.46 -16.87
N PHE A 502 15.49 -9.24 -17.93
CA PHE A 502 14.43 -9.00 -18.90
C PHE A 502 13.69 -10.30 -19.23
N LEU A 503 12.38 -10.22 -19.48
CA LEU A 503 11.53 -11.37 -19.75
C LEU A 503 10.55 -11.03 -20.87
N GLY A 504 10.16 -12.03 -21.66
CA GLY A 504 9.17 -11.88 -22.73
C GLY A 504 7.91 -12.69 -22.45
N ILE A 505 6.77 -12.26 -23.00
CA ILE A 505 5.58 -13.11 -23.07
C ILE A 505 4.69 -12.75 -24.27
N PRO A 506 4.20 -13.74 -25.03
CA PRO A 506 3.19 -13.53 -26.07
C PRO A 506 1.82 -13.19 -25.45
N VAL A 507 1.17 -12.15 -25.98
CA VAL A 507 -0.17 -11.70 -25.60
C VAL A 507 -1.09 -11.76 -26.82
N LEU A 508 -2.16 -12.53 -26.69
CA LEU A 508 -3.18 -12.76 -27.70
C LEU A 508 -4.47 -12.01 -27.33
N GLU A 509 -5.08 -11.35 -28.31
CA GLU A 509 -6.38 -10.69 -28.14
C GLU A 509 -7.56 -11.65 -28.33
N ASN A 510 -7.33 -12.76 -29.04
CA ASN A 510 -8.33 -13.77 -29.33
C ASN A 510 -7.75 -15.19 -29.32
N LEU A 511 -8.64 -16.15 -29.08
CA LEU A 511 -8.34 -17.58 -29.15
C LEU A 511 -9.45 -18.26 -29.95
N ASN A 512 -9.12 -18.81 -31.10
CA ASN A 512 -10.03 -19.48 -32.03
C ASN A 512 -9.41 -20.81 -32.51
N TYR A 513 -10.11 -21.55 -33.36
CA TYR A 513 -9.64 -22.86 -33.85
C TYR A 513 -8.33 -22.81 -34.67
N LEU A 514 -7.91 -21.65 -35.16
CA LEU A 514 -6.69 -21.48 -35.96
C LEU A 514 -5.45 -21.35 -35.07
N ASN A 515 -5.56 -20.68 -33.92
CA ASN A 515 -4.44 -20.42 -33.02
C ASN A 515 -4.48 -21.22 -31.70
N SER A 516 -5.59 -21.90 -31.39
CA SER A 516 -5.74 -22.67 -30.14
C SER A 516 -4.79 -23.85 -29.99
N SER A 517 -4.16 -24.32 -31.08
CA SER A 517 -3.17 -25.38 -31.05
C SER A 517 -1.74 -24.88 -31.31
N ILE A 518 -1.48 -23.59 -31.18
CA ILE A 518 -0.18 -22.99 -31.52
C ILE A 518 0.54 -22.55 -30.25
N ALA A 519 1.67 -23.19 -29.97
CA ALA A 519 2.61 -22.76 -28.94
C ALA A 519 3.56 -21.70 -29.50
N ILE A 520 3.67 -20.55 -28.85
CA ILE A 520 4.54 -19.45 -29.31
C ILE A 520 5.81 -19.46 -28.46
N GLY A 521 6.89 -19.98 -29.03
CA GLY A 521 8.22 -19.86 -28.46
C GLY A 521 8.93 -18.59 -28.95
N TYR A 522 9.89 -18.12 -28.16
CA TYR A 522 10.71 -16.96 -28.45
C TYR A 522 12.10 -17.14 -27.82
N ASN A 523 13.12 -16.57 -28.46
CA ASN A 523 14.47 -16.44 -27.89
C ASN A 523 14.99 -15.02 -28.17
N PHE A 524 15.82 -14.51 -27.26
CA PHE A 524 16.55 -13.28 -27.46
C PHE A 524 17.94 -13.58 -28.02
N HIS A 525 18.45 -12.78 -28.96
CA HIS A 525 19.81 -12.96 -29.46
C HIS A 525 20.45 -11.65 -29.96
N LYS A 526 21.79 -11.60 -29.91
CA LYS A 526 22.60 -10.52 -30.48
C LYS A 526 22.68 -10.63 -31.99
N LEU A 527 22.71 -9.49 -32.68
CA LEU A 527 23.06 -9.40 -34.10
C LEU A 527 24.50 -8.87 -34.24
N TYR A 528 25.35 -9.58 -34.99
CA TYR A 528 26.76 -9.19 -35.19
C TYR A 528 26.92 -7.76 -35.74
N ASP A 529 26.02 -7.33 -36.65
CA ASP A 529 26.14 -6.05 -37.34
C ASP A 529 25.47 -4.88 -36.57
N LYS A 530 24.86 -5.16 -35.42
CA LYS A 530 24.11 -4.17 -34.63
C LYS A 530 24.30 -4.36 -33.13
N HIS A 531 25.45 -3.90 -32.63
CA HIS A 531 25.88 -4.12 -31.25
C HIS A 531 24.93 -3.61 -30.14
N ASN A 532 24.00 -2.70 -30.45
CA ASN A 532 23.07 -2.10 -29.48
C ASN A 532 21.63 -2.61 -29.57
N GLU A 533 21.35 -3.62 -30.41
CA GLU A 533 20.00 -4.10 -30.70
C GLU A 533 19.84 -5.58 -30.34
N LEU A 534 18.93 -5.87 -29.40
CA LEU A 534 18.57 -7.24 -29.04
C LEU A 534 17.43 -7.71 -29.94
N ASN A 535 17.66 -8.77 -30.72
CA ASN A 535 16.65 -9.33 -31.59
C ASN A 535 15.80 -10.37 -30.83
N ILE A 536 14.49 -10.33 -31.06
CA ILE A 536 13.53 -11.33 -30.58
C ILE A 536 13.13 -12.18 -31.78
N GLU A 537 13.54 -13.45 -31.80
CA GLU A 537 13.10 -14.40 -32.81
C GLU A 537 11.92 -15.21 -32.28
N ILE A 538 10.76 -15.02 -32.90
CA ILE A 538 9.51 -15.70 -32.59
C ILE A 538 9.35 -16.93 -33.49
N PHE A 539 9.00 -18.07 -32.91
CA PHE A 539 8.80 -19.32 -33.63
C PHE A 539 7.51 -20.02 -33.21
N PRO A 540 6.38 -19.71 -33.88
CA PRO A 540 5.11 -20.37 -33.59
C PRO A 540 5.14 -21.83 -34.04
N TYR A 541 4.82 -22.74 -33.12
CA TYR A 541 4.82 -24.18 -33.34
C TYR A 541 3.40 -24.74 -33.26
N CYS A 542 2.90 -25.29 -34.37
CA CYS A 542 1.57 -25.88 -34.40
C CYS A 542 1.62 -27.33 -33.91
N LEU A 543 0.97 -27.60 -32.78
CA LEU A 543 0.91 -28.93 -32.14
C LEU A 543 0.16 -29.96 -32.99
N LYS A 544 -0.81 -29.51 -33.81
CA LYS A 544 -1.58 -30.36 -34.73
C LYS A 544 -0.72 -30.89 -35.88
N THR A 545 0.02 -30.00 -36.53
CA THR A 545 0.83 -30.35 -37.72
C THR A 545 2.29 -30.65 -37.38
N LYS A 546 2.71 -30.46 -36.12
CA LYS A 546 4.08 -30.67 -35.61
C LYS A 546 5.16 -29.94 -36.39
N ARG A 547 4.84 -28.76 -36.90
CA ARG A 547 5.73 -27.89 -37.70
C ARG A 547 5.59 -26.45 -37.27
N TYR A 548 6.62 -25.66 -37.54
CA TYR A 548 6.53 -24.20 -37.41
C TYR A 548 5.55 -23.63 -38.44
N VAL A 549 4.80 -22.63 -38.02
CA VAL A 549 3.78 -21.96 -38.83
C VAL A 549 3.92 -20.45 -38.69
N ASN A 550 3.35 -19.70 -39.62
CA ASN A 550 3.17 -18.27 -39.46
C ASN A 550 1.89 -18.02 -38.65
N LEU A 551 1.93 -17.03 -37.76
CA LEU A 551 0.77 -16.57 -37.01
C LEU A 551 0.28 -15.23 -37.55
N PRO A 552 -1.01 -14.91 -37.39
CA PRO A 552 -1.50 -13.54 -37.53
C PRO A 552 -0.85 -12.62 -36.51
N LYS A 553 -1.12 -11.32 -36.68
CA LYS A 553 -0.61 -10.25 -35.82
C LYS A 553 -0.97 -10.50 -34.35
N PHE A 554 0.01 -10.37 -33.44
CA PHE A 554 -0.19 -10.44 -32.00
C PHE A 554 0.81 -9.54 -31.26
N THR A 555 0.61 -9.31 -29.97
CA THR A 555 1.47 -8.44 -29.15
C THR A 555 2.49 -9.28 -28.39
N PHE A 556 3.76 -8.90 -28.44
CA PHE A 556 4.80 -9.47 -27.59
C PHE A 556 5.20 -8.43 -26.55
N CYS A 557 5.05 -8.77 -25.27
CA CYS A 557 5.40 -7.88 -24.17
C CYS A 557 6.76 -8.29 -23.62
N THR A 558 7.70 -7.35 -23.59
CA THR A 558 8.99 -7.49 -22.91
C THR A 558 9.00 -6.61 -21.68
N ILE A 559 9.34 -7.19 -20.53
CA ILE A 559 9.58 -6.49 -19.28
C ILE A 559 11.09 -6.41 -19.03
N ILE A 560 11.56 -5.25 -18.60
CA ILE A 560 12.93 -5.00 -18.12
C ILE A 560 12.81 -4.55 -16.67
N ILE A 561 13.55 -5.20 -15.78
CA ILE A 561 13.46 -5.02 -14.33
C ILE A 561 14.78 -4.42 -13.85
N ARG A 562 14.75 -3.15 -13.44
CA ARG A 562 15.93 -2.40 -13.00
C ARG A 562 15.98 -2.31 -11.47
N ASP A 563 17.18 -2.06 -10.96
CA ASP A 563 17.43 -1.80 -9.53
C ASP A 563 16.95 -2.94 -8.62
N CYS A 564 17.04 -4.17 -9.13
CA CYS A 564 16.60 -5.37 -8.45
C CYS A 564 17.68 -5.85 -7.47
N PRO A 565 17.33 -6.30 -6.25
CA PRO A 565 18.31 -6.88 -5.33
C PRO A 565 18.99 -8.11 -5.96
N ASP A 566 20.31 -8.27 -5.78
CA ASP A 566 21.11 -9.36 -6.37
C ASP A 566 20.57 -10.78 -6.09
N LYS A 567 19.74 -10.95 -5.05
CA LYS A 567 19.14 -12.24 -4.69
C LYS A 567 17.91 -12.60 -5.54
N ALA A 568 17.29 -11.63 -6.20
CA ALA A 568 16.05 -11.82 -6.95
C ALA A 568 16.28 -12.33 -8.38
N TYR A 569 17.52 -12.30 -8.87
CA TYR A 569 17.84 -12.79 -10.20
C TYR A 569 19.18 -13.53 -10.26
N LYS A 570 19.36 -14.36 -11.30
CA LYS A 570 20.62 -15.06 -11.55
C LYS A 570 20.86 -15.22 -13.04
N LEU A 571 22.02 -14.77 -13.50
CA LEU A 571 22.54 -15.12 -14.82
C LEU A 571 23.32 -16.43 -14.72
N ILE A 572 22.95 -17.41 -15.55
CA ILE A 572 23.64 -18.70 -15.65
C ILE A 572 24.08 -18.90 -17.10
N LYS A 573 25.38 -19.08 -17.32
CA LYS A 573 25.94 -19.41 -18.63
C LYS A 573 25.97 -20.93 -18.80
N LEU A 574 25.54 -21.38 -19.96
CA LEU A 574 25.46 -22.78 -20.35
C LEU A 574 26.39 -23.02 -21.54
N ASP A 575 27.17 -24.09 -21.43
CA ASP A 575 27.85 -24.66 -22.59
C ASP A 575 26.83 -25.39 -23.47
N HIS A 576 27.01 -25.35 -24.80
CA HIS A 576 26.08 -25.94 -25.77
C HIS A 576 25.87 -27.46 -25.55
N SER A 577 26.83 -28.13 -24.91
CA SER A 577 26.71 -29.56 -24.55
C SER A 577 25.67 -29.83 -23.44
N GLN A 578 25.34 -28.83 -22.62
CA GLN A 578 24.45 -28.96 -21.47
C GLN A 578 22.99 -28.72 -21.88
N LYS A 579 22.21 -29.80 -21.94
CA LYS A 579 20.75 -29.76 -22.22
C LYS A 579 19.88 -29.66 -20.97
N GLU A 580 20.49 -29.81 -19.80
CA GLU A 580 19.84 -29.82 -18.50
C GLU A 580 20.64 -28.94 -17.55
N LEU A 581 19.92 -28.12 -16.79
CA LEU A 581 20.47 -27.24 -15.77
C LEU A 581 19.76 -27.50 -14.44
N ASP A 582 20.52 -27.93 -13.44
CA ASP A 582 20.05 -28.02 -12.06
C ASP A 582 20.19 -26.64 -11.38
N ILE A 583 19.05 -26.05 -11.03
CA ILE A 583 18.98 -24.72 -10.40
C ILE A 583 18.85 -24.80 -8.87
N SER A 584 18.86 -25.99 -8.28
CA SER A 584 18.73 -26.21 -6.83
C SER A 584 19.82 -25.54 -5.99
N LYS A 585 21.01 -25.33 -6.58
CA LYS A 585 22.13 -24.62 -5.96
C LYS A 585 21.91 -23.11 -5.85
N HIS A 586 20.99 -22.56 -6.64
CA HIS A 586 20.72 -21.13 -6.73
C HIS A 586 19.37 -20.74 -6.12
N PHE A 587 18.39 -21.63 -6.20
CA PHE A 587 17.05 -21.41 -5.68
C PHE A 587 16.60 -22.59 -4.81
N HIS A 588 16.15 -22.30 -3.59
CA HIS A 588 15.76 -23.33 -2.64
C HIS A 588 14.28 -23.72 -2.74
N ASP A 589 13.43 -22.79 -3.19
CA ASP A 589 11.99 -23.01 -3.36
C ASP A 589 11.65 -23.68 -4.71
N LEU A 590 10.49 -24.34 -4.77
CA LEU A 590 9.98 -25.05 -5.95
C LEU A 590 9.09 -24.17 -6.85
N ASN A 591 9.00 -22.86 -6.58
CA ASN A 591 8.13 -22.00 -7.36
C ASN A 591 8.68 -21.82 -8.78
N PRO A 592 7.80 -21.74 -9.80
CA PRO A 592 8.23 -21.42 -11.15
C PRO A 592 9.11 -20.16 -11.16
N LYS A 593 10.20 -20.22 -11.92
CA LYS A 593 11.07 -19.07 -12.16
C LYS A 593 10.68 -18.44 -13.47
N TYR A 594 10.77 -17.12 -13.55
CA TYR A 594 10.71 -16.46 -14.84
C TYR A 594 12.07 -16.62 -15.51
N ILE A 595 12.09 -17.13 -16.73
CA ILE A 595 13.34 -17.42 -17.44
C ILE A 595 13.33 -16.70 -18.77
N SER A 596 14.45 -16.06 -19.09
CA SER A 596 14.75 -15.52 -20.40
C SER A 596 16.00 -16.19 -20.95
N LEU A 597 15.92 -16.64 -22.20
CA LEU A 597 17.03 -17.24 -22.92
C LEU A 597 17.63 -16.22 -23.87
N TYR A 598 18.94 -16.03 -23.72
CA TYR A 598 19.75 -15.12 -24.49
C TYR A 598 20.89 -15.86 -25.21
N LEU A 599 21.08 -15.56 -26.49
CA LEU A 599 22.09 -16.16 -27.36
C LEU A 599 23.06 -15.07 -27.83
N SER A 600 24.32 -15.14 -27.38
CA SER A 600 25.31 -14.07 -27.59
C SER A 600 26.15 -14.19 -28.86
N ASP A 601 26.25 -15.37 -29.47
CA ASP A 601 27.20 -15.63 -30.56
C ASP A 601 26.68 -16.71 -31.53
N VAL A 602 25.81 -16.33 -32.48
CA VAL A 602 25.14 -17.31 -33.36
C VAL A 602 25.06 -16.83 -34.81
N ALA A 603 25.87 -17.44 -35.69
CA ALA A 603 25.76 -17.29 -37.14
C ALA A 603 24.60 -18.11 -37.76
N SER A 604 24.03 -19.08 -37.03
CA SER A 604 22.87 -19.86 -37.47
C SER A 604 21.96 -20.29 -36.31
N TYR A 605 20.76 -19.70 -36.27
CA TYR A 605 19.83 -19.82 -35.14
C TYR A 605 18.93 -21.07 -35.21
N LEU A 606 18.88 -21.86 -34.12
CA LEU A 606 17.92 -22.96 -33.95
C LEU A 606 16.84 -22.56 -32.93
N PRO A 607 15.54 -22.72 -33.24
CA PRO A 607 14.47 -22.46 -32.28
C PRO A 607 14.50 -23.41 -31.06
N VAL A 608 14.74 -22.86 -29.86
CA VAL A 608 14.85 -23.65 -28.62
C VAL A 608 13.70 -23.33 -27.68
N PHE A 609 13.01 -24.34 -27.19
CA PHE A 609 12.05 -24.19 -26.09
C PHE A 609 12.73 -24.45 -24.76
N MET A 610 12.34 -23.67 -23.75
CA MET A 610 12.71 -23.90 -22.35
C MET A 610 11.57 -24.61 -21.63
N ASN A 611 11.91 -25.52 -20.72
CA ASN A 611 10.95 -26.16 -19.83
C ASN A 611 11.49 -26.27 -18.41
N GLN A 612 10.64 -26.04 -17.43
CA GLN A 612 10.97 -26.17 -16.01
C GLN A 612 10.27 -27.41 -15.46
N LYS A 613 11.02 -28.25 -14.75
CA LYS A 613 10.51 -29.44 -14.10
C LYS A 613 11.23 -29.63 -12.77
N SER A 614 10.48 -29.60 -11.68
CA SER A 614 11.01 -29.49 -10.32
C SER A 614 12.10 -28.40 -10.27
N LYS A 615 13.29 -28.73 -9.79
CA LYS A 615 14.45 -27.82 -9.70
C LYS A 615 15.38 -27.88 -10.92
N LYS A 616 14.86 -28.29 -12.07
CA LYS A 616 15.64 -28.47 -13.30
C LYS A 616 15.04 -27.70 -14.47
N VAL A 617 15.93 -27.20 -15.33
CA VAL A 617 15.57 -26.52 -16.58
C VAL A 617 16.14 -27.30 -17.75
N TYR A 618 15.31 -27.50 -18.76
CA TYR A 618 15.65 -28.25 -19.96
C TYR A 618 15.57 -27.34 -21.19
N LEU A 619 16.59 -27.45 -22.05
CA LEU A 619 16.66 -26.77 -23.33
C LEU A 619 16.47 -27.76 -24.47
N GLU A 620 15.46 -27.55 -25.31
CA GLU A 620 15.15 -28.51 -26.36
C GLU A 620 14.69 -27.86 -27.68
N HIS A 621 15.24 -28.38 -28.79
CA HIS A 621 14.74 -28.14 -30.14
C HIS A 621 13.69 -29.21 -30.53
N ILE A 622 12.44 -28.77 -30.74
CA ILE A 622 11.29 -29.70 -30.85
C ILE A 622 11.09 -30.26 -32.27
N CYS A 623 11.43 -29.54 -33.32
CA CYS A 623 11.19 -29.96 -34.71
C CYS A 623 12.45 -30.56 -35.36
N LYS A 624 12.38 -31.68 -36.09
CA LYS A 624 13.57 -32.23 -36.81
C LYS A 624 13.47 -32.21 -38.33
N ASN A 625 12.25 -32.06 -38.87
CA ASN A 625 11.95 -32.37 -40.27
C ASN A 625 11.47 -31.17 -41.09
N CYS A 626 11.47 -29.96 -40.54
CA CYS A 626 11.00 -28.77 -41.26
C CYS A 626 12.11 -28.18 -42.17
N GLU A 627 11.76 -27.54 -43.29
CA GLU A 627 12.72 -26.87 -44.18
C GLU A 627 13.56 -25.80 -43.46
N LYS A 628 12.94 -25.01 -42.58
CA LYS A 628 13.63 -24.07 -41.67
C LYS A 628 14.66 -24.76 -40.77
N CYS A 629 14.39 -26.00 -40.37
CA CYS A 629 15.22 -26.80 -39.48
C CYS A 629 16.37 -27.46 -40.26
N THR A 630 16.09 -27.96 -41.46
CA THR A 630 17.07 -28.64 -42.33
C THR A 630 18.06 -27.64 -42.92
N SER A 631 17.59 -26.50 -43.45
CA SER A 631 18.45 -25.42 -43.97
C SER A 631 19.38 -24.82 -42.92
N LYS A 632 18.87 -24.53 -41.70
CA LYS A 632 19.70 -24.01 -40.60
C LYS A 632 20.61 -25.08 -39.96
N SER A 633 20.18 -26.35 -39.89
CA SER A 633 21.02 -27.45 -39.40
C SER A 633 22.27 -27.72 -40.26
N LEU A 634 22.18 -27.43 -41.57
CA LEU A 634 23.29 -27.52 -42.53
C LEU A 634 24.32 -26.39 -42.33
N GLN A 635 23.88 -25.20 -41.90
CA GLN A 635 24.77 -24.08 -41.56
C GLN A 635 25.42 -24.23 -40.18
N THR A 636 24.71 -24.76 -39.18
CA THR A 636 25.26 -25.00 -37.82
C THR A 636 26.40 -26.02 -37.76
N LYS A 637 26.55 -26.91 -38.77
CA LYS A 637 27.74 -27.77 -38.87
C LYS A 637 29.03 -26.98 -39.09
N LYS A 638 28.95 -25.70 -39.48
CA LYS A 638 30.10 -24.81 -39.74
C LYS A 638 30.31 -23.72 -38.67
N SER A 639 29.32 -23.38 -37.84
CA SER A 639 29.45 -22.34 -36.81
C SER A 639 29.31 -22.93 -35.41
N LYS A 640 30.36 -22.81 -34.58
CA LYS A 640 30.29 -23.09 -33.14
C LYS A 640 29.32 -22.10 -32.50
N ILE A 641 28.32 -22.58 -31.77
CA ILE A 641 27.54 -21.74 -30.85
C ILE A 641 28.40 -21.64 -29.60
N GLU A 642 28.93 -20.46 -29.28
CA GLU A 642 29.94 -20.34 -28.23
C GLU A 642 29.36 -20.21 -26.81
N CYS A 643 28.16 -19.63 -26.62
CA CYS A 643 27.53 -19.50 -25.30
C CYS A 643 25.99 -19.36 -25.36
N ILE A 644 25.27 -20.09 -24.51
CA ILE A 644 23.84 -19.84 -24.19
C ILE A 644 23.78 -19.22 -22.80
N GLU A 645 23.03 -18.14 -22.61
CA GLU A 645 22.87 -17.50 -21.31
C GLU A 645 21.40 -17.49 -20.89
N CYS A 646 21.12 -17.89 -19.65
CA CYS A 646 19.79 -17.92 -19.07
C CYS A 646 19.70 -16.94 -17.91
N ILE A 647 18.77 -16.00 -17.98
CA ILE A 647 18.44 -15.09 -16.89
C ILE A 647 17.24 -15.66 -16.15
N PHE A 648 17.44 -15.93 -14.87
CA PHE A 648 16.41 -16.36 -13.93
C PHE A 648 15.94 -15.16 -13.11
N PHE A 649 14.64 -15.00 -12.96
CA PHE A 649 14.04 -13.99 -12.10
C PHE A 649 13.03 -14.61 -11.13
N ASN A 650 13.15 -14.23 -9.88
CA ASN A 650 12.37 -14.68 -8.72
C ASN A 650 11.94 -13.44 -7.91
N PRO A 651 10.80 -12.80 -8.27
CA PRO A 651 10.31 -11.58 -7.64
C PRO A 651 9.97 -11.74 -6.16
#